data_AF-A0A932MLG2-F1
#
_entry.id   AF-A0A932MLG2-F1
#
_cell.length_a   1.000
_cell.length_b   1.000
_cell.length_c   1.000
_cell.angle_alpha   90.00
_cell.angle_beta   90.00
_cell.angle_gamma   90.00
#
_symmetry.space_group_name_H-M   'P 1'
#
loop_
_entity.id
_entity.type
_entity.pdbx_description
1 polymer ?
#
loop_
_entity_poly.entity_id
_entity_poly.type
_entity_poly.pdbx_seq_one_letter_code
_entity_poly.pdbx_strand_id
1 'polypeptide(L)'
;MISHYKILEKLGEGGMGVVYKATDTKLNRSVALKMLPDRVQKDPEAKARFLQEAQAAAALNHPNICTIFGVDEQEGHLYMAMELVDGGSLHDTIPSLKGDLRAIVTFAIQIGEALQEAHAKGIVHRDIKADNVMITSRGTAKVMDFGLAKLKGALKLTRSLSTVGTLGYMAPEQIQGGNVDPRSDIFSFGVLFFEMLTGRLPFRGEHEAAMMYSILNETPENVQTYVPDASQDLLHILNRALEKDPEDRYQSIADMVSELRRLLKQSSRVSRMSIPAMPAAPAPSSAAISSDQPGASVPPGNVRNMMLYAGIGVVVLAIIGGVFLFTSRSSVELNPGMTIRVLDIPIAEIDYPGLSGDGNWITFTTKGRNGVGRLFLMNTGSGEPRLVASDTGTIYQMADLSFDASRIIFNAYPSNATTPWDFIPSIYTTSALGSGTRLLVDTAFLPRWQPDGERVFFFRLNEQTPSSKVSIWSIAADGSDSRKEIDDAIGTDISHLARISLSVSPEGRSIAYLRTFLPGVFQEIMVRDRITGEDRQLTHAQKNIDEVCWASNGQIIFSSNRSGNTNLWMISADGGEPVQITKGSGPDLGIRVSKDNSKLLYYIEERIGDLWSGSLQSGVARQITNDDRVRFNAVVSPSGRQMAFVMTIGDVLNPTQAIYVSNMDGSGRVELTTPTTDVLQLPRWSPDGKRIAYAYRDRRDSTETNVMYVVEISRPGFSKRLGTGNPNVWLDNDRVVTSSLESTRIFSVSAGTQERVFTDSTTGFPVRGGTHFFYRDHRAGHEGRWIVRVDEKFNSVGAPRKLMETPPFATSQSRDYVIYVDGEGLWKVMLPSGQKQKIRNTFAGLTPQSNFSLNEATQEIVYSVIRSRAKLVMMENPFK
;
A
#
# COMPACT_ATOMS: atom_id res chain seq x y z
N MET A 1 22.81 -42.46 -17.55
CA MET A 1 21.98 -42.67 -18.76
C MET A 1 20.62 -42.07 -18.47
N ILE A 2 19.98 -41.43 -19.44
CA ILE A 2 18.55 -41.05 -19.35
C ILE A 2 17.90 -41.54 -20.63
N SER A 3 16.91 -42.43 -20.53
CA SER A 3 16.40 -43.19 -21.68
C SER A 3 17.58 -43.81 -22.47
N HIS A 4 17.79 -43.41 -23.72
CA HIS A 4 18.87 -43.85 -24.61
C HIS A 4 19.97 -42.79 -24.81
N TYR A 5 20.02 -41.76 -23.95
CA TYR A 5 21.02 -40.71 -23.98
C TYR A 5 22.12 -40.97 -22.92
N LYS A 6 23.36 -41.09 -23.41
CA LYS A 6 24.56 -41.16 -22.58
C LYS A 6 25.10 -39.76 -22.35
N ILE A 7 24.78 -39.17 -21.20
CA ILE A 7 25.38 -37.90 -20.74
C ILE A 7 26.91 -38.06 -20.70
N LEU A 8 27.61 -37.06 -21.23
CA LEU A 8 29.07 -36.98 -21.30
C LEU A 8 29.60 -35.91 -20.35
N GLU A 9 29.07 -34.69 -20.46
CA GLU A 9 29.51 -33.50 -19.71
C GLU A 9 28.34 -32.51 -19.54
N LYS A 10 28.46 -31.59 -18.58
CA LYS A 10 27.50 -30.51 -18.34
C LYS A 10 27.94 -29.27 -19.13
N LEU A 11 27.05 -28.72 -19.94
CA LEU A 11 27.30 -27.54 -20.79
C LEU A 11 26.91 -26.24 -20.09
N GLY A 12 25.89 -26.25 -19.23
CA GLY A 12 25.45 -25.07 -18.51
C GLY A 12 24.29 -25.33 -17.55
N GLU A 13 24.00 -24.38 -16.67
CA GLU A 13 22.89 -24.42 -15.70
C GLU A 13 22.32 -23.01 -15.52
N GLY A 14 21.00 -22.91 -15.36
CA GLY A 14 20.31 -21.66 -15.04
C GLY A 14 18.88 -21.90 -14.55
N GLY A 15 18.08 -20.84 -14.43
CA GLY A 15 16.72 -20.90 -13.87
C GLY A 15 15.69 -21.74 -14.64
N MET A 16 16.08 -22.25 -15.82
CA MET A 16 15.33 -23.19 -16.66
C MET A 16 15.90 -24.61 -16.66
N GLY A 17 16.80 -24.93 -15.73
CA GLY A 17 17.38 -26.25 -15.54
C GLY A 17 18.79 -26.39 -16.09
N VAL A 18 19.20 -27.64 -16.33
CA VAL A 18 20.59 -28.01 -16.62
C VAL A 18 20.70 -28.58 -18.03
N VAL A 19 21.66 -28.07 -18.81
CA VAL A 19 21.96 -28.56 -20.16
C VAL A 19 23.20 -29.45 -20.12
N TYR A 20 23.06 -30.66 -20.63
CA TYR A 20 24.14 -31.64 -20.77
C TYR A 20 24.46 -31.91 -22.23
N LYS A 21 25.71 -32.24 -22.54
CA LYS A 21 26.08 -32.91 -23.78
C LYS A 21 25.85 -34.40 -23.61
N ALA A 22 25.20 -35.03 -24.57
CA ALA A 22 24.96 -36.47 -24.54
C ALA A 22 25.19 -37.12 -25.90
N THR A 23 25.48 -38.42 -25.91
CA THR A 23 25.38 -39.26 -27.11
C THR A 23 24.03 -39.94 -27.13
N ASP A 24 23.27 -39.73 -28.19
CA ASP A 24 22.11 -40.54 -28.58
C ASP A 24 22.63 -41.92 -29.00
N THR A 25 22.42 -42.96 -28.18
CA THR A 25 22.98 -44.30 -28.46
C THR A 25 22.20 -45.09 -29.50
N LYS A 26 21.06 -44.58 -29.97
CA LYS A 26 20.27 -45.21 -31.06
C LYS A 26 20.71 -44.68 -32.43
N LEU A 27 20.91 -43.37 -32.53
CA LEU A 27 21.31 -42.70 -33.78
C LEU A 27 22.81 -42.39 -33.85
N ASN A 28 23.57 -42.73 -32.81
CA ASN A 28 25.02 -42.55 -32.69
C ASN A 28 25.51 -41.12 -33.01
N ARG A 29 24.82 -40.12 -32.44
CA ARG A 29 25.07 -38.69 -32.65
C ARG A 29 25.20 -37.94 -31.32
N SER A 30 25.89 -36.81 -31.34
CA SER A 30 25.92 -35.90 -30.19
C SER A 30 24.71 -34.98 -30.19
N VAL A 31 24.12 -34.77 -29.01
CA VAL A 31 22.96 -33.91 -28.77
C VAL A 31 23.17 -33.06 -27.52
N ALA A 32 22.45 -31.95 -27.41
CA ALA A 32 22.26 -31.24 -26.15
C ALA A 32 20.97 -31.76 -25.48
N LEU A 33 21.03 -32.04 -24.18
CA LEU A 33 19.96 -32.61 -23.38
C LEU A 33 19.63 -31.64 -22.24
N LYS A 34 18.51 -30.95 -22.34
CA LYS A 34 18.05 -29.95 -21.36
C LYS A 34 17.07 -30.59 -20.38
N MET A 35 17.52 -30.75 -19.14
CA MET A 35 16.72 -31.26 -18.02
C MET A 35 15.96 -30.09 -17.37
N LEU A 36 14.65 -30.23 -17.16
CA LEU A 36 13.84 -29.16 -16.57
C LEU A 36 13.90 -29.13 -15.04
N PRO A 37 13.65 -27.97 -14.39
CA PRO A 37 13.59 -27.86 -12.93
C PRO A 37 12.43 -28.66 -12.33
N ASP A 38 12.64 -29.26 -11.16
CA ASP A 38 11.67 -30.08 -10.42
C ASP A 38 10.29 -29.41 -10.22
N ARG A 39 10.25 -28.07 -10.13
CA ARG A 39 8.98 -27.32 -10.03
C ARG A 39 8.07 -27.50 -11.24
N VAL A 40 8.64 -27.62 -12.45
CA VAL A 40 7.86 -27.88 -13.69
C VAL A 40 7.42 -29.35 -13.74
N GLN A 41 8.21 -30.26 -13.15
CA GLN A 41 7.88 -31.68 -13.05
C GLN A 41 6.70 -31.93 -12.08
N LYS A 42 6.54 -31.09 -11.04
CA LYS A 42 5.53 -31.21 -9.98
C LYS A 42 4.20 -30.49 -10.24
N ASP A 43 4.14 -29.55 -11.19
CA ASP A 43 2.92 -28.83 -11.57
C ASP A 43 2.34 -29.42 -12.88
N PRO A 44 1.19 -30.12 -12.84
CA PRO A 44 0.57 -30.71 -14.02
C PRO A 44 0.18 -29.70 -15.11
N GLU A 45 -0.19 -28.47 -14.75
CA GLU A 45 -0.61 -27.43 -15.70
C GLU A 45 0.60 -26.76 -16.36
N ALA A 46 1.68 -26.51 -15.60
CA ALA A 46 2.95 -26.09 -16.20
C ALA A 46 3.55 -27.19 -17.10
N LYS A 47 3.48 -28.46 -16.67
CA LYS A 47 3.93 -29.61 -17.48
C LYS A 47 3.17 -29.73 -18.80
N ALA A 48 1.84 -29.63 -18.78
CA ALA A 48 1.00 -29.67 -19.98
C ALA A 48 1.32 -28.52 -20.94
N ARG A 49 1.43 -27.28 -20.42
CA ARG A 49 1.81 -26.10 -21.22
C ARG A 49 3.21 -26.24 -21.82
N PHE A 50 4.18 -26.79 -21.09
CA PHE A 50 5.52 -27.04 -21.61
C PHE A 50 5.53 -28.03 -22.77
N LEU A 51 4.83 -29.16 -22.64
CA LEU A 51 4.71 -30.14 -23.71
C LEU A 51 4.07 -29.53 -24.97
N GLN A 52 3.03 -28.71 -24.81
CA GLN A 52 2.37 -28.04 -25.93
C GLN A 52 3.29 -27.04 -26.66
N GLU A 53 3.96 -26.14 -25.93
CA GLU A 53 4.87 -25.14 -26.52
C GLU A 53 6.10 -25.81 -27.15
N ALA A 54 6.64 -26.87 -26.54
CA ALA A 54 7.78 -27.59 -27.08
C ALA A 54 7.44 -28.45 -28.31
N GLN A 55 6.23 -29.00 -28.40
CA GLN A 55 5.71 -29.65 -29.61
C GLN A 55 5.55 -28.65 -30.76
N ALA A 56 5.05 -27.44 -30.48
CA ALA A 56 4.97 -26.37 -31.47
C ALA A 56 6.38 -25.97 -31.96
N ALA A 57 7.33 -25.75 -31.04
CA ALA A 57 8.71 -25.41 -31.38
C ALA A 57 9.43 -26.52 -32.18
N ALA A 58 9.13 -27.80 -31.93
CA ALA A 58 9.70 -28.92 -32.69
C ALA A 58 9.22 -28.99 -34.16
N ALA A 59 8.16 -28.26 -34.53
CA ALA A 59 7.73 -28.11 -35.93
C ALA A 59 8.51 -27.04 -36.72
N LEU A 60 9.47 -26.36 -36.08
CA LEU A 60 10.38 -25.40 -36.72
C LEU A 60 11.58 -26.13 -37.32
N ASN A 61 11.83 -25.91 -38.61
CA ASN A 61 12.98 -26.46 -39.32
C ASN A 61 13.57 -25.38 -40.23
N HIS A 62 14.63 -24.73 -39.75
CA HIS A 62 15.29 -23.63 -40.44
C HIS A 62 16.78 -23.61 -40.06
N PRO A 63 17.71 -23.29 -40.97
CA PRO A 63 19.15 -23.26 -40.66
C PRO A 63 19.52 -22.36 -39.48
N ASN A 64 18.74 -21.31 -39.21
CA ASN A 64 18.97 -20.36 -38.12
C ASN A 64 18.11 -20.61 -36.86
N ILE A 65 17.39 -21.74 -36.77
CA ILE A 65 16.63 -22.16 -35.58
C ILE A 65 17.26 -23.43 -35.00
N CYS A 66 17.40 -23.55 -33.69
CA CYS A 66 17.88 -24.78 -33.05
C CYS A 66 16.87 -25.93 -33.21
N THR A 67 17.30 -27.07 -33.76
CA THR A 67 16.40 -28.22 -33.98
C THR A 67 16.10 -28.94 -32.68
N ILE A 68 14.82 -29.08 -32.32
CA ILE A 68 14.39 -29.95 -31.21
C ILE A 68 14.13 -31.35 -31.79
N PHE A 69 14.84 -32.36 -31.29
CA PHE A 69 14.68 -33.75 -31.74
C PHE A 69 13.60 -34.52 -31.00
N GLY A 70 13.26 -34.10 -29.78
CA GLY A 70 12.19 -34.71 -29.01
C GLY A 70 12.10 -34.18 -27.58
N VAL A 71 10.94 -34.40 -26.96
CA VAL A 71 10.65 -34.12 -25.56
C VAL A 71 9.97 -35.35 -24.98
N ASP A 72 10.46 -35.80 -23.83
CA ASP A 72 10.10 -37.10 -23.25
C ASP A 72 10.38 -37.09 -21.73
N GLU A 73 9.86 -38.09 -21.02
CA GLU A 73 9.92 -38.20 -19.57
C GLU A 73 10.46 -39.56 -19.15
N GLN A 74 11.50 -39.56 -18.31
CA GLN A 74 12.07 -40.78 -17.75
C GLN A 74 12.17 -40.62 -16.23
N GLU A 75 11.62 -41.57 -15.46
CA GLU A 75 11.69 -41.59 -13.99
C GLU A 75 11.16 -40.30 -13.32
N GLY A 76 10.17 -39.64 -13.94
CA GLY A 76 9.59 -38.37 -13.48
C GLY A 76 10.34 -37.12 -13.94
N HIS A 77 11.51 -37.28 -14.56
CA HIS A 77 12.31 -36.18 -15.06
C HIS A 77 11.99 -35.89 -16.54
N LEU A 78 11.41 -34.71 -16.77
CA LEU A 78 11.09 -34.21 -18.11
C LEU A 78 12.34 -33.60 -18.76
N TYR A 79 12.64 -34.04 -19.99
CA TYR A 79 13.83 -33.62 -20.72
C TYR A 79 13.53 -33.26 -22.18
N MET A 80 14.36 -32.39 -22.75
CA MET A 80 14.34 -32.01 -24.16
C MET A 80 15.68 -32.36 -24.80
N ALA A 81 15.64 -33.17 -25.86
CA ALA A 81 16.80 -33.45 -26.71
C ALA A 81 16.79 -32.48 -27.91
N MET A 82 17.89 -31.76 -28.10
CA MET A 82 18.07 -30.77 -29.16
C MET A 82 19.43 -30.89 -29.84
N GLU A 83 19.57 -30.19 -30.95
CA GLU A 83 20.82 -30.06 -31.69
C GLU A 83 21.96 -29.53 -30.80
N LEU A 84 23.11 -30.23 -30.82
CA LEU A 84 24.33 -29.72 -30.19
C LEU A 84 24.98 -28.72 -31.15
N VAL A 85 24.79 -27.44 -30.89
CA VAL A 85 25.38 -26.35 -31.68
C VAL A 85 26.85 -26.18 -31.28
N ASP A 86 27.76 -26.47 -32.20
CA ASP A 86 29.20 -26.24 -32.04
C ASP A 86 29.52 -24.76 -32.29
N GLY A 87 29.82 -24.01 -31.23
CA GLY A 87 29.98 -22.55 -31.28
C GLY A 87 29.91 -21.87 -29.91
N GLY A 88 29.97 -20.53 -29.91
CA GLY A 88 29.84 -19.68 -28.72
C GLY A 88 28.49 -18.95 -28.65
N SER A 89 28.20 -18.26 -27.56
CA SER A 89 27.03 -17.38 -27.49
C SER A 89 27.26 -16.07 -28.28
N LEU A 90 26.19 -15.44 -28.74
CA LEU A 90 26.27 -14.09 -29.33
C LEU A 90 26.73 -13.07 -28.28
N HIS A 91 26.33 -13.22 -27.01
CA HIS A 91 26.80 -12.39 -25.90
C HIS A 91 28.34 -12.32 -25.85
N ASP A 92 29.02 -13.47 -25.91
CA ASP A 92 30.49 -13.53 -25.88
C ASP A 92 31.13 -13.05 -27.19
N THR A 93 30.35 -13.04 -28.29
CA THR A 93 30.78 -12.62 -29.62
C THR A 93 30.71 -11.09 -29.81
N ILE A 94 29.71 -10.42 -29.22
CA ILE A 94 29.45 -8.97 -29.38
C ILE A 94 30.70 -8.08 -29.21
N PRO A 95 31.57 -8.26 -28.19
CA PRO A 95 32.80 -7.46 -28.06
C PRO A 95 33.73 -7.54 -29.28
N SER A 96 33.72 -8.67 -30.00
CA SER A 96 34.54 -8.90 -31.20
C SER A 96 33.90 -8.39 -32.50
N LEU A 97 32.60 -8.04 -32.48
CA LEU A 97 31.89 -7.48 -33.65
C LEU A 97 32.02 -5.97 -33.78
N LYS A 98 32.55 -5.29 -32.75
CA LYS A 98 32.60 -3.83 -32.68
C LYS A 98 33.32 -3.21 -33.88
N GLY A 99 32.57 -2.51 -34.72
CA GLY A 99 33.06 -1.86 -35.94
C GLY A 99 32.83 -2.66 -37.23
N ASP A 100 32.53 -3.95 -37.17
CA ASP A 100 32.13 -4.74 -38.35
C ASP A 100 30.61 -4.70 -38.56
N LEU A 101 30.14 -3.55 -39.06
CA LEU A 101 28.73 -3.34 -39.43
C LEU A 101 28.23 -4.41 -40.43
N ARG A 102 29.12 -4.98 -41.26
CA ARG A 102 28.74 -5.99 -42.26
C ARG A 102 28.44 -7.33 -41.57
N ALA A 103 29.26 -7.76 -40.63
CA ALA A 103 29.00 -8.95 -39.81
C ALA A 103 27.73 -8.76 -38.96
N ILE A 104 27.59 -7.62 -38.28
CA ILE A 104 26.42 -7.30 -37.44
C ILE A 104 25.11 -7.37 -38.25
N VAL A 105 25.04 -6.71 -39.41
CA VAL A 105 23.85 -6.76 -40.27
C VAL A 105 23.60 -8.16 -40.83
N THR A 106 24.65 -8.95 -41.08
CA THR A 106 24.51 -10.34 -41.53
C THR A 106 23.91 -11.24 -40.44
N PHE A 107 24.32 -11.10 -39.18
CA PHE A 107 23.69 -11.83 -38.06
C PHE A 107 22.28 -11.34 -37.78
N ALA A 108 22.02 -10.04 -37.86
CA ALA A 108 20.67 -9.47 -37.71
C ALA A 108 19.70 -10.06 -38.76
N ILE A 109 20.12 -10.18 -40.02
CA ILE A 109 19.32 -10.84 -41.08
C ILE A 109 19.03 -12.31 -40.72
N GLN A 110 20.03 -13.09 -40.29
CA GLN A 110 19.87 -14.50 -39.94
C GLN A 110 18.94 -14.74 -38.73
N ILE A 111 19.00 -13.86 -37.72
CA ILE A 111 18.12 -13.89 -36.55
C ILE A 111 16.69 -13.49 -36.95
N GLY A 112 16.54 -12.46 -37.80
CA GLY A 112 15.24 -12.04 -38.32
C GLY A 112 14.57 -13.09 -39.23
N GLU A 113 15.35 -13.84 -40.02
CA GLU A 113 14.87 -15.00 -40.81
C GLU A 113 14.38 -16.13 -39.90
N ALA A 114 15.05 -16.40 -38.78
CA ALA A 114 14.59 -17.36 -37.77
C ALA A 114 13.27 -16.93 -37.11
N LEU A 115 13.15 -15.64 -36.76
CA LEU A 115 11.89 -15.07 -36.24
C LEU A 115 10.76 -15.15 -37.29
N GLN A 116 11.06 -14.84 -38.56
CA GLN A 116 10.08 -14.87 -39.65
C GLN A 116 9.43 -16.25 -39.81
N GLU A 117 10.22 -17.33 -39.81
CA GLU A 117 9.73 -18.71 -39.89
C GLU A 117 8.86 -19.09 -38.69
N ALA A 118 9.23 -18.65 -37.48
CA ALA A 118 8.43 -18.91 -36.28
C ALA A 118 7.10 -18.13 -36.28
N HIS A 119 7.14 -16.84 -36.63
CA HIS A 119 5.97 -15.97 -36.72
C HIS A 119 4.98 -16.47 -37.78
N ALA A 120 5.46 -16.97 -38.92
CA ALA A 120 4.62 -17.57 -39.97
C ALA A 120 3.85 -18.83 -39.49
N LYS A 121 4.33 -19.50 -38.44
CA LYS A 121 3.69 -20.64 -37.77
C LYS A 121 2.93 -20.25 -36.50
N GLY A 122 2.79 -18.95 -36.22
CA GLY A 122 2.09 -18.43 -35.03
C GLY A 122 2.89 -18.57 -33.72
N ILE A 123 4.20 -18.85 -33.79
CA ILE A 123 5.06 -19.05 -32.62
C ILE A 123 5.83 -17.76 -32.34
N VAL A 124 5.59 -17.18 -31.16
CA VAL A 124 6.28 -15.98 -30.66
C VAL A 124 7.35 -16.41 -29.65
N HIS A 125 8.57 -15.87 -29.76
CA HIS A 125 9.72 -16.27 -28.95
C HIS A 125 9.70 -15.67 -27.52
N ARG A 126 9.28 -14.40 -27.37
CA ARG A 126 9.03 -13.65 -26.12
C ARG A 126 10.22 -13.45 -25.16
N ASP A 127 11.45 -13.77 -25.58
CA ASP A 127 12.67 -13.67 -24.77
C ASP A 127 13.90 -13.60 -25.71
N ILE A 128 13.86 -12.77 -26.75
CA ILE A 128 15.01 -12.56 -27.66
C ILE A 128 16.06 -11.74 -26.93
N LYS A 129 17.28 -12.27 -26.85
CA LYS A 129 18.45 -11.64 -26.21
C LYS A 129 19.75 -12.35 -26.62
N ALA A 130 20.91 -11.76 -26.35
CA ALA A 130 22.20 -12.27 -26.78
C ALA A 130 22.54 -13.67 -26.24
N ASP A 131 22.08 -14.03 -25.03
CA ASP A 131 22.26 -15.38 -24.46
C ASP A 131 21.53 -16.48 -25.26
N ASN A 132 20.42 -16.15 -25.92
CA ASN A 132 19.54 -17.11 -26.60
C ASN A 132 19.88 -17.24 -28.10
N VAL A 133 21.03 -16.71 -28.54
CA VAL A 133 21.55 -16.86 -29.89
C VAL A 133 22.97 -17.43 -29.81
N MET A 134 23.24 -18.50 -30.56
CA MET A 134 24.57 -19.08 -30.70
C MET A 134 25.17 -18.74 -32.07
N ILE A 135 26.47 -18.46 -32.11
CA ILE A 135 27.25 -18.31 -33.34
C ILE A 135 28.05 -19.59 -33.55
N THR A 136 27.76 -20.31 -34.63
CA THR A 136 28.44 -21.58 -34.94
C THR A 136 29.92 -21.37 -35.27
N SER A 137 30.72 -22.43 -35.18
CA SER A 137 32.10 -22.49 -35.69
C SER A 137 32.23 -22.19 -37.20
N ARG A 138 31.11 -22.11 -37.94
CA ARG A 138 31.02 -21.69 -39.35
C ARG A 138 30.58 -20.24 -39.55
N GLY A 139 30.40 -19.46 -38.47
CA GLY A 139 29.98 -18.07 -38.54
C GLY A 139 28.51 -17.86 -38.90
N THR A 140 27.61 -18.75 -38.45
CA THR A 140 26.16 -18.60 -38.64
C THR A 140 25.44 -18.46 -37.29
N ALA A 141 24.49 -17.52 -37.20
CA ALA A 141 23.63 -17.36 -36.04
C ALA A 141 22.53 -18.43 -35.99
N LYS A 142 22.25 -18.95 -34.78
CA LYS A 142 21.19 -19.93 -34.50
C LYS A 142 20.44 -19.52 -33.25
N VAL A 143 19.14 -19.30 -33.37
CA VAL A 143 18.26 -18.88 -32.27
C VAL A 143 17.77 -20.11 -31.50
N MET A 144 17.82 -20.04 -30.17
CA MET A 144 17.58 -21.12 -29.22
C MET A 144 16.23 -20.91 -28.49
N ASP A 145 15.65 -21.95 -27.87
CA ASP A 145 14.54 -21.82 -26.89
C ASP A 145 13.20 -21.17 -27.38
N PHE A 146 12.84 -21.27 -28.67
CA PHE A 146 11.52 -20.84 -29.17
C PHE A 146 10.34 -21.41 -28.37
N GLY A 147 9.29 -20.60 -28.15
CA GLY A 147 8.04 -20.99 -27.46
C GLY A 147 8.16 -21.17 -25.94
N LEU A 148 9.34 -21.57 -25.43
CA LEU A 148 9.55 -21.90 -24.00
C LEU A 148 9.41 -20.71 -23.04
N ALA A 149 9.30 -19.49 -23.57
CA ALA A 149 9.18 -18.26 -22.79
C ALA A 149 7.80 -18.02 -22.16
N LYS A 150 6.72 -18.64 -22.66
CA LYS A 150 5.39 -18.52 -22.03
C LYS A 150 5.39 -19.11 -20.62
N LEU A 151 6.22 -20.14 -20.39
CA LEU A 151 6.49 -20.69 -19.07
C LEU A 151 7.49 -19.87 -18.27
N LYS A 152 8.41 -19.12 -18.90
CA LYS A 152 9.22 -18.12 -18.19
C LYS A 152 8.31 -17.11 -17.45
N GLY A 153 7.13 -16.76 -17.96
CA GLY A 153 6.16 -15.92 -17.24
C GLY A 153 5.64 -16.54 -15.94
N ALA A 154 5.07 -17.76 -16.01
CA ALA A 154 4.57 -18.48 -14.83
C ALA A 154 5.68 -18.81 -13.81
N LEU A 155 6.91 -19.07 -14.30
CA LEU A 155 8.06 -19.42 -13.48
C LEU A 155 8.85 -18.20 -12.95
N LYS A 156 8.79 -17.03 -13.62
CA LYS A 156 9.31 -15.76 -13.08
C LYS A 156 8.46 -15.26 -11.92
N LEU A 157 7.26 -15.81 -11.70
CA LEU A 157 6.42 -15.52 -10.53
C LEU A 157 6.99 -16.09 -9.20
N THR A 158 8.07 -16.87 -9.21
CA THR A 158 8.81 -17.29 -8.01
C THR A 158 10.33 -17.21 -8.22
N ARG A 159 10.96 -16.32 -7.42
CA ARG A 159 12.39 -15.96 -7.27
C ARG A 159 13.46 -16.55 -8.22
N SER A 160 14.36 -15.63 -8.60
CA SER A 160 15.73 -15.80 -9.12
C SER A 160 15.90 -15.71 -10.65
N LEU A 161 16.87 -14.88 -11.06
CA LEU A 161 17.40 -14.67 -12.42
C LEU A 161 16.66 -13.71 -13.39
N SER A 162 15.93 -12.71 -12.89
CA SER A 162 15.81 -11.42 -13.60
C SER A 162 16.97 -10.51 -13.21
N THR A 163 18.15 -10.71 -13.80
CA THR A 163 19.19 -9.67 -13.75
C THR A 163 18.68 -8.44 -14.50
N VAL A 164 19.03 -7.22 -14.08
CA VAL A 164 18.64 -5.96 -14.77
C VAL A 164 18.90 -6.03 -16.28
N GLY A 165 20.01 -6.63 -16.71
CA GLY A 165 20.30 -6.87 -18.14
C GLY A 165 19.29 -7.75 -18.88
N THR A 166 18.67 -8.74 -18.25
CA THR A 166 17.62 -9.57 -18.88
C THR A 166 16.27 -8.83 -18.97
N LEU A 167 16.00 -7.84 -18.11
CA LEU A 167 14.82 -6.97 -18.26
C LEU A 167 14.96 -6.02 -19.45
N GLY A 168 16.18 -5.58 -19.77
CA GLY A 168 16.47 -4.62 -20.84
C GLY A 168 15.97 -4.97 -22.25
N TYR A 169 15.69 -6.25 -22.51
CA TYR A 169 15.18 -6.74 -23.80
C TYR A 169 13.64 -6.87 -23.87
N MET A 170 12.92 -6.70 -22.77
CA MET A 170 11.46 -6.85 -22.77
C MET A 170 10.77 -5.72 -23.52
N ALA A 171 9.72 -6.05 -24.27
CA ALA A 171 8.86 -5.04 -24.90
C ALA A 171 7.97 -4.33 -23.86
N PRO A 172 7.60 -3.05 -24.06
CA PRO A 172 6.70 -2.29 -23.19
C PRO A 172 5.44 -3.04 -22.74
N GLU A 173 4.76 -3.69 -23.69
CA GLU A 173 3.56 -4.47 -23.45
C GLU A 173 3.80 -5.71 -22.58
N GLN A 174 5.00 -6.31 -22.63
CA GLN A 174 5.38 -7.42 -21.74
C GLN A 174 5.57 -6.94 -20.29
N ILE A 175 6.08 -5.71 -20.11
CA ILE A 175 6.29 -5.09 -18.80
C ILE A 175 4.96 -4.65 -18.17
N GLN A 176 4.03 -4.14 -18.99
CA GLN A 176 2.68 -3.77 -18.58
C GLN A 176 1.75 -4.98 -18.33
N GLY A 177 2.13 -6.18 -18.80
CA GLY A 177 1.30 -7.39 -18.71
C GLY A 177 0.18 -7.45 -19.76
N GLY A 178 0.34 -6.73 -20.87
CA GLY A 178 -0.57 -6.72 -22.01
C GLY A 178 -0.46 -7.96 -22.91
N ASN A 179 -1.15 -7.93 -24.05
CA ASN A 179 -1.11 -9.01 -25.03
C ASN A 179 0.25 -9.04 -25.74
N VAL A 180 0.89 -10.22 -25.75
CA VAL A 180 2.22 -10.44 -26.36
C VAL A 180 2.05 -11.14 -27.71
N ASP A 181 2.47 -10.48 -28.78
CA ASP A 181 2.35 -10.91 -30.18
C ASP A 181 3.71 -10.83 -30.91
N PRO A 182 3.83 -11.16 -32.22
CA PRO A 182 5.09 -11.08 -32.96
C PRO A 182 5.85 -9.74 -32.88
N ARG A 183 5.14 -8.63 -32.63
CA ARG A 183 5.71 -7.27 -32.54
C ARG A 183 6.45 -7.02 -31.23
N SER A 184 6.23 -7.85 -30.21
CA SER A 184 7.07 -7.90 -29.02
C SER A 184 8.46 -8.46 -29.34
N ASP A 185 8.54 -9.52 -30.16
CA ASP A 185 9.84 -10.06 -30.62
C ASP A 185 10.60 -9.06 -31.48
N ILE A 186 9.90 -8.24 -32.28
CA ILE A 186 10.51 -7.17 -33.10
C ILE A 186 11.17 -6.12 -32.21
N PHE A 187 10.53 -5.73 -31.10
CA PHE A 187 11.14 -4.81 -30.13
C PHE A 187 12.38 -5.42 -29.47
N SER A 188 12.28 -6.64 -28.95
CA SER A 188 13.42 -7.36 -28.35
C SER A 188 14.57 -7.58 -29.35
N PHE A 189 14.25 -7.81 -30.63
CA PHE A 189 15.22 -7.88 -31.71
C PHE A 189 15.86 -6.51 -32.02
N GLY A 190 15.10 -5.42 -31.97
CA GLY A 190 15.61 -4.05 -32.04
C GLY A 190 16.61 -3.75 -30.90
N VAL A 191 16.31 -4.20 -29.68
CA VAL A 191 17.24 -4.09 -28.53
C VAL A 191 18.53 -4.88 -28.79
N LEU A 192 18.41 -6.14 -29.24
CA LEU A 192 19.58 -6.97 -29.57
C LEU A 192 20.40 -6.38 -30.74
N PHE A 193 19.75 -5.75 -31.71
CA PHE A 193 20.44 -5.09 -32.82
C PHE A 193 21.19 -3.83 -32.35
N PHE A 194 20.59 -3.02 -31.46
CA PHE A 194 21.29 -1.93 -30.78
C PHE A 194 22.52 -2.43 -30.00
N GLU A 195 22.38 -3.55 -29.30
CA GLU A 195 23.46 -4.15 -28.52
C GLU A 195 24.61 -4.64 -29.40
N MET A 196 24.31 -5.33 -30.51
CA MET A 196 25.36 -5.74 -31.47
C MET A 196 26.09 -4.53 -32.09
N LEU A 197 25.42 -3.40 -32.27
CA LEU A 197 26.02 -2.17 -32.81
C LEU A 197 26.91 -1.43 -31.80
N THR A 198 26.54 -1.43 -30.52
CA THR A 198 27.14 -0.53 -29.50
C THR A 198 27.91 -1.25 -28.40
N GLY A 199 27.67 -2.55 -28.19
CA GLY A 199 28.09 -3.30 -27.01
C GLY A 199 27.35 -2.91 -25.73
N ARG A 200 26.16 -2.29 -25.82
CA ARG A 200 25.38 -1.76 -24.70
C ARG A 200 23.88 -1.90 -24.98
N LEU A 201 23.05 -1.86 -23.94
CA LEU A 201 21.59 -1.80 -24.10
C LEU A 201 21.12 -0.36 -24.39
N PRO A 202 20.01 -0.17 -25.14
CA PRO A 202 19.44 1.14 -25.50
C PRO A 202 18.71 1.84 -24.35
N PHE A 203 18.28 1.07 -23.34
CA PHE A 203 17.61 1.56 -22.13
C PHE A 203 18.50 1.27 -20.92
N ARG A 204 18.45 2.14 -19.91
CA ARG A 204 19.25 2.00 -18.69
C ARG A 204 18.42 2.21 -17.44
N GLY A 205 18.82 1.53 -16.38
CA GLY A 205 18.32 1.72 -15.03
C GLY A 205 19.22 0.95 -14.07
N GLU A 206 19.50 1.52 -12.91
CA GLU A 206 20.36 0.88 -11.90
C GLU A 206 19.66 -0.29 -11.18
N HIS A 207 18.33 -0.36 -11.29
CA HIS A 207 17.44 -1.32 -10.63
C HIS A 207 16.28 -1.72 -11.56
N GLU A 208 15.57 -2.80 -11.24
CA GLU A 208 14.46 -3.32 -12.06
C GLU A 208 13.41 -2.25 -12.40
N ALA A 209 12.94 -1.48 -11.41
CA ALA A 209 11.90 -0.47 -11.60
C ALA A 209 12.36 0.74 -12.46
N ALA A 210 13.64 1.13 -12.34
CA ALA A 210 14.22 2.18 -13.19
C ALA A 210 14.36 1.70 -14.65
N MET A 211 14.80 0.46 -14.85
CA MET A 211 14.86 -0.16 -16.18
C MET A 211 13.46 -0.27 -16.81
N MET A 212 12.45 -0.69 -16.03
CA MET A 212 11.05 -0.68 -16.48
C MET A 212 10.59 0.72 -16.90
N TYR A 213 10.89 1.76 -16.11
CA TYR A 213 10.52 3.13 -16.45
C TYR A 213 11.17 3.60 -17.76
N SER A 214 12.47 3.31 -17.95
CA SER A 214 13.22 3.64 -19.17
C SER A 214 12.62 2.95 -20.41
N ILE A 215 12.33 1.65 -20.31
CA ILE A 215 11.69 0.89 -21.40
C ILE A 215 10.28 1.41 -21.70
N LEU A 216 9.51 1.85 -20.70
CA LEU A 216 8.14 2.32 -20.92
C LEU A 216 8.05 3.78 -21.42
N ASN A 217 8.92 4.68 -20.95
CA ASN A 217 8.71 6.13 -21.11
C ASN A 217 9.87 6.88 -21.76
N GLU A 218 11.11 6.35 -21.72
CA GLU A 218 12.28 7.07 -22.23
C GLU A 218 12.60 6.67 -23.67
N THR A 219 13.11 7.63 -24.46
CA THR A 219 13.66 7.34 -25.79
C THR A 219 14.94 6.52 -25.67
N PRO A 220 15.20 5.55 -26.57
CA PRO A 220 16.45 4.79 -26.56
C PRO A 220 17.68 5.70 -26.74
N GLU A 221 18.82 5.32 -26.18
CA GLU A 221 20.08 6.03 -26.39
C GLU A 221 20.40 6.21 -27.89
N ASN A 222 20.91 7.36 -28.30
CA ASN A 222 21.25 7.59 -29.70
C ASN A 222 22.49 6.75 -30.09
N VAL A 223 22.29 5.78 -30.99
CA VAL A 223 23.35 4.90 -31.51
C VAL A 223 24.53 5.65 -32.14
N GLN A 224 24.32 6.87 -32.69
CA GLN A 224 25.39 7.71 -33.25
C GLN A 224 26.43 8.13 -32.21
N THR A 225 26.09 8.09 -30.92
CA THR A 225 27.04 8.32 -29.81
C THR A 225 28.17 7.28 -29.79
N TYR A 226 27.90 6.07 -30.30
CA TYR A 226 28.84 4.95 -30.30
C TYR A 226 29.27 4.52 -31.70
N VAL A 227 28.44 4.80 -32.73
CA VAL A 227 28.70 4.53 -34.14
C VAL A 227 28.44 5.80 -34.96
N PRO A 228 29.37 6.79 -34.98
CA PRO A 228 29.14 8.10 -35.60
C PRO A 228 28.79 8.02 -37.10
N ASP A 229 29.39 7.06 -37.81
CA ASP A 229 29.18 6.83 -39.25
C ASP A 229 27.89 6.03 -39.58
N ALA A 230 26.99 5.85 -38.60
CA ALA A 230 25.71 5.17 -38.82
C ALA A 230 24.84 5.94 -39.84
N SER A 231 24.54 5.28 -40.96
CA SER A 231 23.70 5.84 -42.03
C SER A 231 22.25 6.09 -41.57
N GLN A 232 21.57 7.06 -42.15
CA GLN A 232 20.15 7.35 -41.86
C GLN A 232 19.23 6.13 -42.06
N ASP A 233 19.48 5.30 -43.08
CA ASP A 233 18.75 4.03 -43.31
C ASP A 233 18.88 3.07 -42.10
N LEU A 234 20.05 3.00 -41.46
CA LEU A 234 20.28 2.19 -40.24
C LEU A 234 19.53 2.76 -39.03
N LEU A 235 19.54 4.09 -38.86
CA LEU A 235 18.82 4.76 -37.77
C LEU A 235 17.31 4.57 -37.89
N HIS A 236 16.77 4.66 -39.11
CA HIS A 236 15.35 4.44 -39.38
C HIS A 236 14.92 3.02 -38.98
N ILE A 237 15.67 2.00 -39.41
CA ILE A 237 15.40 0.60 -39.08
C ILE A 237 15.41 0.37 -37.56
N LEU A 238 16.39 0.94 -36.86
CA LEU A 238 16.56 0.72 -35.44
C LEU A 238 15.50 1.44 -34.60
N ASN A 239 15.24 2.72 -34.88
CA ASN A 239 14.26 3.51 -34.15
C ASN A 239 12.84 2.93 -34.33
N ARG A 240 12.47 2.55 -35.56
CA ARG A 240 11.16 1.97 -35.86
C ARG A 240 10.94 0.61 -35.19
N ALA A 241 11.99 -0.17 -34.94
CA ALA A 241 11.88 -1.40 -34.16
C ALA A 241 11.69 -1.13 -32.64
N LEU A 242 12.19 0.01 -32.15
CA LEU A 242 12.20 0.41 -30.74
C LEU A 242 11.06 1.36 -30.36
N GLU A 243 10.07 1.60 -31.24
CA GLU A 243 8.89 2.38 -30.92
C GLU A 243 8.10 1.77 -29.76
N LYS A 244 7.48 2.63 -28.94
CA LYS A 244 6.81 2.19 -27.72
C LYS A 244 5.46 1.52 -28.03
N ASP A 245 4.67 2.10 -28.92
CA ASP A 245 3.42 1.52 -29.38
C ASP A 245 3.69 0.39 -30.41
N PRO A 246 3.16 -0.83 -30.23
CA PRO A 246 3.26 -1.90 -31.21
C PRO A 246 2.69 -1.57 -32.60
N GLU A 247 1.75 -0.62 -32.73
CA GLU A 247 1.18 -0.21 -34.02
C GLU A 247 2.16 0.65 -34.85
N ASP A 248 3.02 1.44 -34.21
CA ASP A 248 4.04 2.26 -34.88
C ASP A 248 5.30 1.45 -35.31
N ARG A 249 5.49 0.26 -34.72
CA ARG A 249 6.58 -0.66 -35.08
C ARG A 249 6.43 -1.26 -36.48
N TYR A 250 7.43 -2.02 -36.92
CA TYR A 250 7.24 -2.96 -38.03
C TYR A 250 6.14 -3.97 -37.68
N GLN A 251 5.16 -4.12 -38.57
CA GLN A 251 4.07 -5.09 -38.41
C GLN A 251 4.49 -6.52 -38.78
N SER A 252 5.61 -6.70 -39.48
CA SER A 252 6.27 -7.99 -39.63
C SER A 252 7.80 -7.87 -39.57
N ILE A 253 8.47 -8.89 -39.04
CA ILE A 253 9.94 -8.99 -39.04
C ILE A 253 10.50 -9.14 -40.47
N ALA A 254 9.69 -9.63 -41.42
CA ALA A 254 10.08 -9.80 -42.83
C ALA A 254 10.35 -8.46 -43.54
N ASP A 255 9.60 -7.41 -43.17
CA ASP A 255 9.81 -6.05 -43.68
C ASP A 255 11.15 -5.50 -43.18
N MET A 256 11.42 -5.61 -41.88
CA MET A 256 12.68 -5.20 -41.26
C MET A 256 13.89 -5.94 -41.85
N VAL A 257 13.79 -7.26 -42.05
CA VAL A 257 14.83 -8.08 -42.73
C VAL A 257 15.05 -7.62 -44.17
N SER A 258 14.00 -7.21 -44.88
CA SER A 258 14.11 -6.72 -46.26
C SER A 258 14.86 -5.38 -46.35
N GLU A 259 14.67 -4.49 -45.37
CA GLU A 259 15.43 -3.25 -45.23
C GLU A 259 16.89 -3.50 -44.81
N LEU A 260 17.15 -4.42 -43.86
CA LEU A 260 18.51 -4.84 -43.50
C LEU A 260 19.28 -5.43 -44.69
N ARG A 261 18.63 -6.26 -45.52
CA ARG A 261 19.22 -6.77 -46.78
C ARG A 261 19.50 -5.67 -47.81
N ARG A 262 18.72 -4.58 -47.82
CA ARG A 262 18.97 -3.40 -48.67
C ARG A 262 20.21 -2.63 -48.19
N LEU A 263 20.31 -2.39 -46.87
CA LEU A 263 21.46 -1.76 -46.23
C LEU A 263 22.78 -2.50 -46.55
N LEU A 264 22.76 -3.84 -46.46
CA LEU A 264 23.92 -4.69 -46.81
C LEU A 264 24.34 -4.61 -48.29
N LYS A 265 23.38 -4.35 -49.20
CA LYS A 265 23.64 -4.13 -50.64
C LYS A 265 24.14 -2.72 -50.97
N GLN A 266 23.78 -1.72 -50.15
CA GLN A 266 24.28 -0.35 -50.30
C GLN A 266 25.73 -0.24 -49.80
N SER A 267 26.05 -0.79 -48.62
CA SER A 267 27.41 -0.73 -48.04
C SER A 267 28.46 -1.41 -48.94
N SER A 268 28.09 -2.50 -49.62
CA SER A 268 28.96 -3.22 -50.57
C SER A 268 29.20 -2.49 -51.91
N ARG A 269 28.45 -1.42 -52.23
CA ARG A 269 28.70 -0.57 -53.41
C ARG A 269 29.72 0.55 -53.15
N VAL A 270 29.75 1.11 -51.94
CA VAL A 270 30.60 2.26 -51.59
C VAL A 270 32.08 1.87 -51.48
N SER A 271 32.37 0.64 -51.02
CA SER A 271 33.72 0.11 -50.79
C SER A 271 34.59 -0.07 -52.06
N ARG A 272 34.08 0.26 -53.27
CA ARG A 272 34.83 0.18 -54.54
C ARG A 272 35.39 1.52 -55.06
N MET A 273 35.12 2.64 -54.39
CA MET A 273 35.64 3.96 -54.80
C MET A 273 36.18 4.73 -53.59
N SER A 274 37.49 4.64 -53.31
CA SER A 274 38.35 5.70 -52.73
C SER A 274 39.72 5.18 -52.27
N ILE A 275 40.81 5.60 -52.94
CA ILE A 275 42.19 5.72 -52.40
C ILE A 275 42.77 6.98 -53.07
N PRO A 276 43.24 8.00 -52.31
CA PRO A 276 44.69 8.20 -52.20
C PRO A 276 45.23 8.68 -50.82
N ALA A 277 46.35 8.03 -50.43
CA ALA A 277 47.54 8.46 -49.67
C ALA A 277 47.55 9.59 -48.60
N MET A 278 48.30 9.30 -47.51
CA MET A 278 48.80 10.25 -46.48
C MET A 278 49.94 11.17 -46.99
N PRO A 279 50.39 12.16 -46.19
CA PRO A 279 51.61 11.95 -45.39
C PRO A 279 51.52 12.44 -43.91
N ALA A 280 52.61 12.29 -43.14
CA ALA A 280 52.61 12.24 -41.66
C ALA A 280 53.35 13.39 -40.92
N ALA A 281 53.07 13.48 -39.60
CA ALA A 281 53.84 13.93 -38.40
C ALA A 281 55.16 14.73 -38.57
N PRO A 282 55.51 15.70 -37.67
CA PRO A 282 55.85 15.39 -36.26
C PRO A 282 55.60 16.48 -35.19
N ALA A 283 56.04 16.21 -33.96
CA ALA A 283 56.16 17.12 -32.79
C ALA A 283 57.43 16.73 -31.99
N PRO A 284 57.80 17.40 -30.87
CA PRO A 284 57.85 18.83 -30.54
C PRO A 284 59.30 19.30 -30.21
N SER A 285 59.52 20.56 -29.80
CA SER A 285 60.82 21.02 -29.24
C SER A 285 60.64 22.05 -28.12
N SER A 286 61.66 22.21 -27.27
CA SER A 286 61.68 22.99 -26.02
C SER A 286 62.50 24.29 -26.11
N ALA A 287 62.28 25.22 -25.16
CA ALA A 287 63.34 25.94 -24.43
C ALA A 287 62.74 26.87 -23.33
N ALA A 288 63.58 27.26 -22.36
CA ALA A 288 63.23 28.02 -21.15
C ALA A 288 63.67 29.50 -21.21
N ILE A 289 63.45 30.28 -20.13
CA ILE A 289 64.50 31.00 -19.33
C ILE A 289 63.88 31.93 -18.25
N SER A 290 64.44 31.84 -17.01
CA SER A 290 64.57 32.78 -15.84
C SER A 290 63.53 33.92 -15.56
N SER A 291 63.43 34.61 -14.41
CA SER A 291 64.20 34.83 -13.15
C SER A 291 63.21 35.40 -12.08
N ASP A 292 63.47 35.66 -10.78
CA ASP A 292 64.64 35.52 -9.87
C ASP A 292 64.19 35.40 -8.37
N GLN A 293 65.08 35.68 -7.41
CA GLN A 293 64.93 35.69 -5.92
C GLN A 293 65.49 37.03 -5.35
N PRO A 294 65.23 37.49 -4.08
CA PRO A 294 65.64 36.79 -2.84
C PRO A 294 64.77 37.00 -1.57
N GLY A 295 65.07 36.23 -0.51
CA GLY A 295 64.48 36.37 0.83
C GLY A 295 65.46 36.84 1.93
N ALA A 296 64.95 36.98 3.17
CA ALA A 296 65.75 37.18 4.38
C ALA A 296 65.00 36.65 5.64
N SER A 297 65.75 36.34 6.70
CA SER A 297 65.33 35.59 7.90
C SER A 297 65.19 36.46 9.17
N VAL A 298 64.52 35.95 10.21
CA VAL A 298 64.39 36.60 11.54
C VAL A 298 64.59 35.58 12.69
N PRO A 299 65.35 35.90 13.75
CA PRO A 299 65.64 35.02 14.90
C PRO A 299 64.67 35.19 16.10
N PRO A 300 64.73 34.33 17.16
CA PRO A 300 63.66 34.20 18.16
C PRO A 300 63.82 35.08 19.43
N GLY A 301 62.68 35.39 20.09
CA GLY A 301 62.62 36.19 21.33
C GLY A 301 61.55 35.71 22.33
N ASN A 302 62.00 35.43 23.56
CA ASN A 302 61.32 34.74 24.68
C ASN A 302 59.84 35.02 25.00
N VAL A 303 59.20 33.96 25.50
CA VAL A 303 57.81 33.92 25.99
C VAL A 303 57.74 34.08 27.52
N ARG A 304 57.12 35.16 28.00
CA ARG A 304 56.48 35.19 29.33
C ARG A 304 55.42 36.30 29.37
N ASN A 305 54.17 35.92 29.70
CA ASN A 305 52.94 36.74 29.83
C ASN A 305 51.90 36.65 28.70
N MET A 306 52.20 36.09 27.52
CA MET A 306 51.21 35.96 26.42
C MET A 306 50.35 34.68 26.45
N MET A 307 50.42 33.87 27.52
CA MET A 307 49.57 32.66 27.65
C MET A 307 48.28 32.88 28.46
N LEU A 308 48.21 33.93 29.30
CA LEU A 308 47.03 34.15 30.16
C LEU A 308 45.85 34.77 29.39
N TYR A 309 46.12 35.75 28.52
CA TYR A 309 45.09 36.38 27.67
C TYR A 309 44.68 35.52 26.47
N ALA A 310 45.60 34.73 25.91
CA ALA A 310 45.28 33.77 24.85
C ALA A 310 44.33 32.67 25.37
N GLY A 311 44.55 32.15 26.59
CA GLY A 311 43.66 31.18 27.22
C GLY A 311 42.24 31.71 27.43
N ILE A 312 42.10 32.94 27.95
CA ILE A 312 40.78 33.57 28.15
C ILE A 312 40.11 33.84 26.79
N GLY A 313 40.85 34.33 25.78
CA GLY A 313 40.31 34.55 24.44
C GLY A 313 39.81 33.26 23.78
N VAL A 314 40.56 32.16 23.89
CA VAL A 314 40.14 30.85 23.38
C VAL A 314 38.94 30.29 24.16
N VAL A 315 38.89 30.43 25.49
CA VAL A 315 37.74 29.98 26.29
C VAL A 315 36.50 30.83 25.98
N VAL A 316 36.63 32.15 25.81
CA VAL A 316 35.50 33.01 25.41
C VAL A 316 35.06 32.72 23.98
N LEU A 317 35.97 32.44 23.04
CA LEU A 317 35.60 32.00 21.68
C LEU A 317 35.02 30.58 21.66
N ALA A 318 35.42 29.69 22.57
CA ALA A 318 34.83 28.37 22.73
C ALA A 318 33.48 28.39 23.45
N ILE A 319 33.23 29.36 24.34
CA ILE A 319 31.92 29.61 24.96
C ILE A 319 31.00 30.33 23.97
N ILE A 320 31.47 31.35 23.25
CA ILE A 320 30.68 32.02 22.20
C ILE A 320 30.43 31.06 21.04
N GLY A 321 31.43 30.30 20.60
CA GLY A 321 31.28 29.26 19.59
C GLY A 321 30.41 28.10 20.07
N GLY A 322 30.53 27.70 21.35
CA GLY A 322 29.69 26.67 21.97
C GLY A 322 28.25 27.10 22.14
N VAL A 323 27.99 28.33 22.59
CA VAL A 323 26.66 28.95 22.69
C VAL A 323 26.09 29.21 21.29
N PHE A 324 26.91 29.66 20.34
CA PHE A 324 26.49 29.81 18.94
C PHE A 324 26.09 28.45 18.39
N LEU A 325 26.88 27.38 18.55
CA LEU A 325 26.50 26.02 18.14
C LEU A 325 25.29 25.46 18.92
N PHE A 326 25.09 25.84 20.19
CA PHE A 326 23.90 25.45 20.97
C PHE A 326 22.62 26.21 20.58
N THR A 327 22.76 27.44 20.06
CA THR A 327 21.64 28.31 19.65
C THR A 327 21.38 28.30 18.14
N SER A 328 22.40 27.98 17.34
CA SER A 328 22.35 27.68 15.90
C SER A 328 22.01 26.21 15.64
N ARG A 329 21.19 25.60 16.51
CA ARG A 329 20.46 24.40 16.14
C ARG A 329 19.62 24.76 14.92
N SER A 330 19.89 24.09 13.80
CA SER A 330 19.32 24.42 12.50
C SER A 330 17.80 24.61 12.60
N SER A 331 17.35 25.86 12.51
CA SER A 331 15.93 26.19 12.51
C SER A 331 15.32 25.60 11.24
N VAL A 332 14.49 24.58 11.42
CA VAL A 332 13.98 23.78 10.30
C VAL A 332 12.90 24.58 9.57
N GLU A 333 13.23 25.06 8.37
CA GLU A 333 12.30 25.86 7.57
C GLU A 333 11.65 25.05 6.46
N LEU A 334 10.32 25.18 6.35
CA LEU A 334 9.58 24.76 5.17
C LEU A 334 9.93 25.68 4.00
N ASN A 335 9.99 25.11 2.80
CA ASN A 335 10.13 25.87 1.57
C ASN A 335 8.79 26.55 1.20
N PRO A 336 8.69 27.90 1.14
CA PRO A 336 7.48 28.59 0.72
C PRO A 336 7.11 28.33 -0.75
N GLY A 337 8.07 27.86 -1.55
CA GLY A 337 7.87 27.46 -2.94
C GLY A 337 7.52 25.98 -3.12
N MET A 338 7.26 25.22 -2.04
CA MET A 338 6.79 23.84 -2.15
C MET A 338 5.44 23.76 -2.88
N THR A 339 5.23 22.69 -3.63
CA THR A 339 3.93 22.41 -4.25
C THR A 339 3.22 21.29 -3.51
N ILE A 340 1.89 21.26 -3.54
CA ILE A 340 1.08 20.21 -2.92
C ILE A 340 0.07 19.73 -3.97
N ARG A 341 0.06 18.42 -4.25
CA ARG A 341 -0.98 17.80 -5.10
C ARG A 341 -1.60 16.58 -4.41
N VAL A 342 -2.91 16.42 -4.61
CA VAL A 342 -3.59 15.15 -4.33
C VAL A 342 -3.29 14.23 -5.52
N LEU A 343 -2.81 13.01 -5.26
CA LEU A 343 -2.66 12.01 -6.32
C LEU A 343 -4.04 11.49 -6.70
N ASP A 344 -4.36 11.48 -7.99
CA ASP A 344 -5.59 10.85 -8.47
C ASP A 344 -5.42 9.33 -8.44
N ILE A 345 -6.36 8.64 -7.80
CA ILE A 345 -6.34 7.20 -7.59
C ILE A 345 -7.79 6.71 -7.72
N PRO A 346 -8.10 5.78 -8.63
CA PRO A 346 -9.47 5.27 -8.84
C PRO A 346 -9.95 4.32 -7.72
N ILE A 347 -9.39 4.42 -6.51
CA ILE A 347 -9.59 3.52 -5.39
C ILE A 347 -9.83 4.37 -4.13
N ALA A 348 -11.07 4.36 -3.62
CA ALA A 348 -11.47 5.21 -2.50
C ALA A 348 -10.95 4.75 -1.13
N GLU A 349 -10.77 3.44 -0.92
CA GLU A 349 -10.43 2.85 0.39
C GLU A 349 -9.04 2.21 0.36
N ILE A 350 -8.01 3.07 0.38
CA ILE A 350 -6.61 2.67 0.54
C ILE A 350 -6.18 2.65 2.01
N ASP A 351 -5.07 1.98 2.27
CA ASP A 351 -4.38 1.87 3.54
C ASP A 351 -2.95 2.44 3.43
N TYR A 352 -2.18 2.46 4.52
CA TYR A 352 -0.85 3.08 4.63
C TYR A 352 0.06 2.83 3.40
N PRO A 353 0.60 3.90 2.77
CA PRO A 353 1.47 3.79 1.61
C PRO A 353 2.95 3.62 1.98
N GLY A 354 3.71 3.06 1.04
CA GLY A 354 5.16 3.16 0.93
C GLY A 354 5.57 4.03 -0.25
N LEU A 355 6.78 4.61 -0.22
CA LEU A 355 7.35 5.49 -1.24
C LEU A 355 8.77 5.02 -1.59
N SER A 356 9.16 5.08 -2.86
CA SER A 356 10.52 4.78 -3.30
C SER A 356 11.52 5.90 -2.96
N GLY A 357 12.81 5.60 -3.04
CA GLY A 357 13.88 6.54 -2.73
C GLY A 357 13.97 7.72 -3.70
N ASP A 358 13.55 7.56 -4.95
CA ASP A 358 13.38 8.64 -5.94
C ASP A 358 11.99 9.33 -5.85
N GLY A 359 11.12 8.84 -4.96
CA GLY A 359 9.73 9.22 -4.80
C GLY A 359 8.90 9.16 -6.08
N ASN A 360 9.30 8.39 -7.09
CA ASN A 360 8.53 8.22 -8.32
C ASN A 360 7.49 7.10 -8.22
N TRP A 361 7.69 6.14 -7.31
CA TRP A 361 6.82 4.98 -7.12
C TRP A 361 6.24 4.95 -5.72
N ILE A 362 4.98 4.54 -5.64
CA ILE A 362 4.30 4.26 -4.37
C ILE A 362 3.72 2.86 -4.38
N THR A 363 3.63 2.26 -3.20
CA THR A 363 2.80 1.07 -2.95
C THR A 363 1.73 1.40 -1.93
N PHE A 364 0.58 0.73 -1.99
CA PHE A 364 -0.50 0.82 -1.01
C PHE A 364 -1.38 -0.43 -1.10
N THR A 365 -2.11 -0.74 -0.03
CA THR A 365 -3.13 -1.79 -0.04
C THR A 365 -4.54 -1.20 0.02
N THR A 366 -5.56 -2.02 -0.22
CA THR A 366 -6.96 -1.62 -0.04
C THR A 366 -7.55 -2.15 1.25
N LYS A 367 -8.37 -1.35 1.94
CA LYS A 367 -9.19 -1.83 3.07
C LYS A 367 -10.25 -2.80 2.53
N GLY A 368 -9.94 -4.10 2.57
CA GLY A 368 -10.54 -5.13 1.71
C GLY A 368 -12.03 -5.40 1.91
N ARG A 369 -12.91 -4.62 1.23
CA ARG A 369 -14.33 -4.96 1.09
C ARG A 369 -14.48 -6.38 0.54
N ASN A 370 -15.42 -7.13 1.09
CA ASN A 370 -15.74 -8.52 0.74
C ASN A 370 -14.59 -9.53 0.96
N GLY A 371 -13.61 -9.22 1.83
CA GLY A 371 -12.56 -10.17 2.22
C GLY A 371 -11.45 -10.36 1.18
N VAL A 372 -11.35 -9.49 0.18
CA VAL A 372 -10.28 -9.51 -0.83
C VAL A 372 -9.27 -8.40 -0.51
N GLY A 373 -8.10 -8.79 0.02
CA GLY A 373 -6.95 -7.92 0.09
C GLY A 373 -6.33 -7.70 -1.29
N ARG A 374 -6.00 -6.45 -1.62
CA ARG A 374 -5.24 -6.11 -2.83
C ARG A 374 -4.07 -5.21 -2.48
N LEU A 375 -2.93 -5.48 -3.10
CA LEU A 375 -1.70 -4.72 -3.02
C LEU A 375 -1.42 -4.10 -4.40
N PHE A 376 -1.14 -2.81 -4.44
CA PHE A 376 -0.90 -2.04 -5.66
C PHE A 376 0.49 -1.40 -5.67
N LEU A 377 1.00 -1.14 -6.87
CA LEU A 377 2.16 -0.31 -7.15
C LEU A 377 1.74 0.71 -8.23
N MET A 378 2.08 1.98 -8.03
CA MET A 378 1.66 3.08 -8.90
C MET A 378 2.81 4.06 -9.11
N ASN A 379 2.95 4.60 -10.32
CA ASN A 379 3.84 5.72 -10.57
C ASN A 379 3.15 7.04 -10.20
N THR A 380 3.85 7.91 -9.48
CA THR A 380 3.33 9.18 -8.94
C THR A 380 3.05 10.26 -10.00
N GLY A 381 3.50 10.05 -11.24
CA GLY A 381 3.23 10.92 -12.39
C GLY A 381 2.08 10.44 -13.29
N SER A 382 1.88 9.13 -13.45
CA SER A 382 0.83 8.59 -14.36
C SER A 382 -0.51 8.28 -13.68
N GLY A 383 -0.54 8.05 -12.36
CA GLY A 383 -1.78 7.86 -11.60
C GLY A 383 -2.46 6.49 -11.74
N GLU A 384 -2.02 5.61 -12.65
CA GLU A 384 -2.63 4.29 -12.86
C GLU A 384 -2.07 3.21 -11.90
N PRO A 385 -2.88 2.64 -10.98
CA PRO A 385 -2.39 1.64 -10.04
C PRO A 385 -2.36 0.24 -10.68
N ARG A 386 -1.17 -0.37 -10.76
CA ARG A 386 -1.02 -1.77 -11.18
C ARG A 386 -1.20 -2.70 -9.98
N LEU A 387 -2.01 -3.74 -10.16
CA LEU A 387 -2.17 -4.80 -9.16
C LEU A 387 -0.87 -5.62 -9.04
N VAL A 388 -0.38 -5.80 -7.81
CA VAL A 388 0.83 -6.58 -7.48
C VAL A 388 0.44 -7.94 -6.90
N ALA A 389 -0.49 -7.94 -5.93
CA ALA A 389 -1.00 -9.16 -5.32
C ALA A 389 -2.49 -9.01 -4.98
N SER A 390 -3.23 -10.11 -5.10
CA SER A 390 -4.64 -10.24 -4.73
C SER A 390 -4.90 -11.68 -4.33
N ASP A 391 -5.59 -11.90 -3.22
CA ASP A 391 -5.98 -13.25 -2.77
C ASP A 391 -7.37 -13.23 -2.12
N THR A 392 -8.19 -14.20 -2.50
CA THR A 392 -9.55 -14.39 -1.97
C THR A 392 -9.47 -15.24 -0.72
N GLY A 393 -9.30 -14.60 0.42
CA GLY A 393 -9.00 -15.31 1.66
C GLY A 393 -8.03 -14.57 2.56
N THR A 394 -7.26 -13.62 2.02
CA THR A 394 -6.21 -12.87 2.74
C THR A 394 -6.45 -11.37 2.64
N ILE A 395 -6.24 -10.65 3.74
CA ILE A 395 -6.21 -9.18 3.78
C ILE A 395 -4.75 -8.72 3.82
N TYR A 396 -4.41 -7.70 3.04
CA TYR A 396 -3.08 -7.06 3.03
C TYR A 396 -3.17 -5.66 3.63
N GLN A 397 -2.21 -5.30 4.49
CA GLN A 397 -2.14 -4.00 5.18
C GLN A 397 -0.70 -3.51 5.32
N MET A 398 -0.53 -2.23 5.67
CA MET A 398 0.76 -1.66 6.12
C MET A 398 1.92 -1.93 5.14
N ALA A 399 1.70 -1.67 3.85
CA ALA A 399 2.72 -1.90 2.83
C ALA A 399 3.82 -0.83 2.89
N ASP A 400 5.05 -1.24 2.58
CA ASP A 400 6.22 -0.37 2.48
C ASP A 400 7.08 -0.78 1.28
N LEU A 401 7.65 0.20 0.58
CA LEU A 401 8.41 0.01 -0.66
C LEU A 401 9.90 0.20 -0.38
N SER A 402 10.75 -0.66 -0.93
CA SER A 402 12.20 -0.49 -0.81
C SER A 402 12.66 0.75 -1.57
N PHE A 403 13.77 1.36 -1.14
CA PHE A 403 14.24 2.63 -1.71
C PHE A 403 14.60 2.52 -3.21
N ASP A 404 15.02 1.35 -3.69
CA ASP A 404 15.27 1.01 -5.10
C ASP A 404 13.99 0.66 -5.90
N ALA A 405 12.82 0.69 -5.25
CA ALA A 405 11.53 0.25 -5.75
C ALA A 405 11.48 -1.21 -6.25
N SER A 406 12.40 -2.10 -5.84
CA SER A 406 12.44 -3.50 -6.31
C SER A 406 11.59 -4.46 -5.47
N ARG A 407 11.31 -4.14 -4.20
CA ARG A 407 10.62 -5.03 -3.25
C ARG A 407 9.57 -4.31 -2.42
N ILE A 408 8.48 -5.00 -2.18
CA ILE A 408 7.42 -4.56 -1.27
C ILE A 408 7.42 -5.49 -0.05
N ILE A 409 7.27 -4.92 1.13
CA ILE A 409 6.97 -5.63 2.39
C ILE A 409 5.60 -5.20 2.86
N PHE A 410 4.84 -6.11 3.44
CA PHE A 410 3.46 -5.85 3.86
C PHE A 410 3.02 -6.85 4.92
N ASN A 411 2.00 -6.47 5.69
CA ASN A 411 1.30 -7.38 6.57
C ASN A 411 0.22 -8.17 5.82
N ALA A 412 0.09 -9.45 6.16
CA ALA A 412 -1.00 -10.30 5.67
C ALA A 412 -1.60 -11.15 6.80
N TYR A 413 -2.92 -11.35 6.75
CA TYR A 413 -3.68 -12.19 7.68
C TYR A 413 -4.99 -12.70 7.07
N PRO A 414 -5.64 -13.74 7.63
CA PRO A 414 -6.87 -14.31 7.09
C PRO A 414 -8.06 -13.34 7.09
N SER A 415 -8.80 -13.31 5.98
CA SER A 415 -9.98 -12.45 5.75
C SER A 415 -11.20 -12.78 6.62
N ASN A 416 -11.23 -13.96 7.25
CA ASN A 416 -12.25 -14.36 8.20
C ASN A 416 -11.94 -13.93 9.65
N ALA A 417 -10.84 -13.21 9.89
CA ALA A 417 -10.55 -12.62 11.20
C ALA A 417 -11.65 -11.61 11.58
N THR A 418 -12.36 -11.88 12.67
CA THR A 418 -13.50 -11.09 13.15
C THR A 418 -13.09 -9.75 13.76
N THR A 419 -11.90 -9.68 14.36
CA THR A 419 -11.27 -8.46 14.83
C THR A 419 -9.75 -8.49 14.54
N PRO A 420 -9.07 -7.33 14.45
CA PRO A 420 -7.61 -7.27 14.31
C PRO A 420 -6.81 -7.88 15.49
N TRP A 421 -7.47 -8.19 16.61
CA TRP A 421 -6.86 -8.73 17.81
C TRP A 421 -6.98 -10.26 17.90
N ASP A 422 -7.88 -10.88 17.12
CA ASP A 422 -8.03 -12.33 17.06
C ASP A 422 -6.85 -13.03 16.35
N PHE A 423 -6.12 -12.29 15.49
CA PHE A 423 -4.97 -12.78 14.74
C PHE A 423 -3.85 -11.74 14.67
N ILE A 424 -2.69 -12.06 15.25
CA ILE A 424 -1.45 -11.31 14.98
C ILE A 424 -1.09 -11.57 13.50
N PRO A 425 -0.94 -10.53 12.66
CA PRO A 425 -0.60 -10.72 11.26
C PRO A 425 0.84 -11.23 11.11
N SER A 426 1.19 -11.64 9.89
CA SER A 426 2.57 -11.99 9.52
C SER A 426 3.09 -11.01 8.47
N ILE A 427 4.42 -10.92 8.34
CA ILE A 427 5.10 -10.04 7.38
C ILE A 427 5.50 -10.86 6.18
N TYR A 428 5.06 -10.41 5.01
CA TYR A 428 5.40 -10.98 3.72
C TYR A 428 6.27 -10.00 2.92
N THR A 429 7.03 -10.54 1.98
CA THR A 429 7.76 -9.77 0.98
C THR A 429 7.50 -10.31 -0.41
N THR A 430 7.41 -9.43 -1.39
CA THR A 430 7.25 -9.73 -2.82
C THR A 430 8.08 -8.77 -3.66
N SER A 431 8.40 -9.12 -4.91
CA SER A 431 9.00 -8.17 -5.85
C SER A 431 7.99 -7.08 -6.21
N ALA A 432 8.46 -5.93 -6.68
CA ALA A 432 7.59 -4.90 -7.23
C ALA A 432 6.67 -5.45 -8.34
N LEU A 433 7.13 -6.43 -9.14
CA LEU A 433 6.34 -7.09 -10.17
C LEU A 433 5.18 -7.95 -9.62
N GLY A 434 5.21 -8.34 -8.35
CA GLY A 434 4.26 -9.29 -7.74
C GLY A 434 4.75 -10.73 -7.72
N SER A 435 6.03 -10.95 -8.05
CA SER A 435 6.67 -12.27 -8.06
C SER A 435 7.44 -12.57 -6.78
N GLY A 436 7.47 -13.86 -6.41
CA GLY A 436 8.24 -14.33 -5.28
C GLY A 436 7.65 -13.95 -3.92
N THR A 437 6.35 -13.67 -3.86
CA THR A 437 5.60 -13.47 -2.61
C THR A 437 5.88 -14.62 -1.65
N ARG A 438 6.44 -14.30 -0.49
CA ARG A 438 6.79 -15.27 0.55
C ARG A 438 6.60 -14.69 1.95
N LEU A 439 6.42 -15.56 2.93
CA LEU A 439 6.57 -15.21 4.33
C LEU A 439 8.02 -14.77 4.60
N LEU A 440 8.18 -13.68 5.34
CA LEU A 440 9.47 -13.20 5.86
C LEU A 440 9.55 -13.41 7.37
N VAL A 441 8.49 -13.04 8.11
CA VAL A 441 8.40 -13.20 9.57
C VAL A 441 6.96 -13.55 9.96
N ASP A 442 6.80 -14.53 10.84
CA ASP A 442 5.53 -14.90 11.46
C ASP A 442 5.19 -14.03 12.68
N THR A 443 3.90 -13.79 12.94
CA THR A 443 3.42 -13.08 14.14
C THR A 443 4.15 -11.74 14.39
N ALA A 444 4.12 -10.85 13.40
CA ALA A 444 4.86 -9.60 13.37
C ALA A 444 4.12 -8.54 12.55
N PHE A 445 4.28 -7.26 12.91
CA PHE A 445 3.48 -6.16 12.34
C PHE A 445 4.26 -4.86 12.16
N LEU A 446 3.69 -3.99 11.31
CA LEU A 446 4.25 -2.70 10.89
C LEU A 446 5.69 -2.83 10.34
N PRO A 447 5.88 -3.60 9.24
CA PRO A 447 7.17 -3.66 8.57
C PRO A 447 7.58 -2.27 8.04
N ARG A 448 8.87 -1.94 8.18
CA ARG A 448 9.51 -0.76 7.59
C ARG A 448 10.87 -1.13 7.03
N TRP A 449 11.21 -0.61 5.85
CA TRP A 449 12.54 -0.80 5.27
C TRP A 449 13.59 0.07 5.97
N GLN A 450 14.80 -0.48 6.17
CA GLN A 450 16.01 0.34 6.31
C GLN A 450 16.31 1.00 4.94
N PRO A 451 16.78 2.26 4.86
CA PRO A 451 16.95 2.98 3.60
C PRO A 451 17.94 2.40 2.57
N ASP A 452 18.73 1.38 2.94
CA ASP A 452 19.58 0.60 2.03
C ASP A 452 18.85 -0.61 1.38
N GLY A 453 17.66 -0.98 1.87
CA GLY A 453 16.93 -2.16 1.42
C GLY A 453 17.50 -3.50 1.91
N GLU A 454 18.53 -3.50 2.75
CA GLU A 454 19.16 -4.74 3.25
C GLU A 454 18.42 -5.34 4.45
N ARG A 455 17.71 -4.51 5.22
CA ARG A 455 17.09 -4.89 6.50
C ARG A 455 15.66 -4.36 6.64
N VAL A 456 14.81 -5.15 7.30
CA VAL A 456 13.43 -4.79 7.64
C VAL A 456 13.31 -4.70 9.15
N PHE A 457 12.69 -3.63 9.64
CA PHE A 457 12.34 -3.44 11.05
C PHE A 457 10.85 -3.65 11.25
N PHE A 458 10.47 -4.18 12.40
CA PHE A 458 9.08 -4.55 12.71
C PHE A 458 8.84 -4.68 14.22
N PHE A 459 7.58 -4.79 14.60
CA PHE A 459 7.15 -5.06 15.97
C PHE A 459 6.69 -6.52 16.12
N ARG A 460 6.89 -7.08 17.32
CA ARG A 460 6.44 -8.43 17.70
C ARG A 460 5.94 -8.42 19.15
N LEU A 461 4.87 -9.16 19.43
CA LEU A 461 4.39 -9.36 20.80
C LEU A 461 5.30 -10.34 21.53
N ASN A 462 5.61 -10.05 22.79
CA ASN A 462 6.44 -10.92 23.62
C ASN A 462 5.64 -12.13 24.15
N GLU A 463 4.32 -12.01 24.28
CA GLU A 463 3.38 -13.06 24.66
C GLU A 463 2.09 -12.97 23.81
N GLN A 464 1.15 -13.91 23.99
CA GLN A 464 -0.21 -13.85 23.44
C GLN A 464 -1.25 -13.60 24.54
N THR A 465 -0.96 -12.63 25.42
CA THR A 465 -1.79 -12.27 26.59
C THR A 465 -2.24 -10.80 26.53
N PRO A 466 -3.33 -10.40 27.21
CA PRO A 466 -3.76 -8.99 27.25
C PRO A 466 -2.73 -8.01 27.84
N SER A 467 -1.71 -8.51 28.55
CA SER A 467 -0.60 -7.75 29.13
C SER A 467 0.72 -7.95 28.37
N SER A 468 0.66 -8.10 27.06
CA SER A 468 1.84 -8.39 26.24
C SER A 468 2.66 -7.13 25.97
N LYS A 469 3.92 -7.14 26.41
CA LYS A 469 4.96 -6.21 25.95
C LYS A 469 5.19 -6.34 24.45
N VAL A 470 5.69 -5.28 23.84
CA VAL A 470 6.05 -5.25 22.42
C VAL A 470 7.52 -4.94 22.24
N SER A 471 8.23 -5.84 21.57
CA SER A 471 9.61 -5.64 21.13
C SER A 471 9.66 -5.01 19.73
N ILE A 472 10.69 -4.22 19.47
CA ILE A 472 11.14 -3.91 18.10
C ILE A 472 12.25 -4.89 17.72
N TRP A 473 12.13 -5.45 16.51
CA TRP A 473 13.06 -6.39 15.91
C TRP A 473 13.52 -5.91 14.55
N SER A 474 14.63 -6.45 14.07
CA SER A 474 15.10 -6.31 12.69
C SER A 474 15.44 -7.67 12.09
N ILE A 475 15.37 -7.82 10.77
CA ILE A 475 15.74 -9.03 10.02
C ILE A 475 16.33 -8.65 8.67
N ALA A 476 17.31 -9.41 8.17
CA ALA A 476 17.82 -9.19 6.82
C ALA A 476 16.74 -9.50 5.76
N ALA A 477 16.81 -8.83 4.60
CA ALA A 477 15.82 -8.91 3.53
C ALA A 477 15.66 -10.32 2.91
N ASP A 478 16.64 -11.20 3.12
CA ASP A 478 16.60 -12.61 2.74
C ASP A 478 15.91 -13.51 3.80
N GLY A 479 15.69 -13.02 5.01
CA GLY A 479 15.12 -13.74 6.16
C GLY A 479 16.17 -14.28 7.14
N SER A 480 17.45 -13.96 6.95
CA SER A 480 18.52 -14.28 7.89
C SER A 480 18.69 -13.21 8.98
N ASP A 481 19.55 -13.46 9.96
CA ASP A 481 20.06 -12.46 10.91
C ASP A 481 18.96 -11.60 11.58
N SER A 482 17.99 -12.30 12.18
CA SER A 482 16.92 -11.71 13.00
C SER A 482 17.47 -11.30 14.37
N ARG A 483 17.22 -10.05 14.76
CA ARG A 483 17.74 -9.41 15.96
C ARG A 483 16.64 -8.70 16.72
N LYS A 484 16.64 -8.81 18.05
CA LYS A 484 15.82 -7.95 18.92
C LYS A 484 16.60 -6.66 19.16
N GLU A 485 16.01 -5.52 18.78
CA GLU A 485 16.64 -4.19 18.89
C GLU A 485 16.19 -3.46 20.17
N ILE A 486 14.91 -3.62 20.54
CA ILE A 486 14.30 -3.08 21.78
C ILE A 486 13.35 -4.15 22.36
N ASP A 487 13.45 -4.44 23.66
CA ASP A 487 12.61 -5.46 24.32
C ASP A 487 11.22 -4.96 24.77
N ASP A 488 11.13 -3.67 25.09
CA ASP A 488 9.91 -2.99 25.52
C ASP A 488 9.86 -1.59 24.90
N ALA A 489 9.25 -1.50 23.71
CA ALA A 489 9.15 -0.26 22.96
C ALA A 489 8.00 0.65 23.45
N ILE A 490 6.97 0.09 24.07
CA ILE A 490 5.77 0.83 24.45
C ILE A 490 5.85 1.34 25.90
N GLY A 491 6.41 0.56 26.82
CA GLY A 491 6.48 0.86 28.26
C GLY A 491 5.19 0.57 29.04
N THR A 492 4.19 -0.03 28.41
CA THR A 492 2.93 -0.48 29.04
C THR A 492 2.28 -1.57 28.19
N ASP A 493 1.26 -2.24 28.74
CA ASP A 493 0.49 -3.28 28.05
C ASP A 493 -0.23 -2.72 26.81
N ILE A 494 -0.45 -3.56 25.79
CA ILE A 494 -1.35 -3.21 24.68
C ILE A 494 -2.81 -3.19 25.17
N SER A 495 -3.20 -2.05 25.73
CA SER A 495 -4.57 -1.56 25.61
C SER A 495 -4.77 -0.93 24.23
N HIS A 496 -6.02 -0.75 23.79
CA HIS A 496 -6.38 -0.02 22.56
C HIS A 496 -5.96 1.48 22.54
N LEU A 497 -5.22 1.92 23.56
CA LEU A 497 -4.76 3.28 23.79
C LEU A 497 -3.26 3.46 23.47
N ALA A 498 -2.51 2.35 23.34
CA ALA A 498 -1.12 2.36 22.93
C ALA A 498 -1.00 2.62 21.41
N ARG A 499 -0.09 3.53 21.03
CA ARG A 499 0.27 3.78 19.62
C ARG A 499 1.70 3.37 19.38
N ILE A 500 1.96 2.92 18.15
CA ILE A 500 3.21 2.32 17.73
C ILE A 500 3.58 2.80 16.34
N SER A 501 4.82 3.22 16.21
CA SER A 501 5.45 3.55 14.93
C SER A 501 6.96 3.53 15.16
N LEU A 502 7.71 3.22 14.10
CA LEU A 502 9.16 3.32 14.09
C LEU A 502 9.63 3.87 12.74
N SER A 503 10.80 4.48 12.75
CA SER A 503 11.57 4.82 11.56
C SER A 503 13.06 4.77 11.87
N VAL A 504 13.87 4.42 10.89
CA VAL A 504 15.31 4.19 11.06
C VAL A 504 16.06 5.34 10.42
N SER A 505 17.11 5.81 11.08
CA SER A 505 18.03 6.82 10.53
C SER A 505 18.59 6.38 9.16
N PRO A 506 18.89 7.31 8.23
CA PRO A 506 19.43 7.01 6.91
C PRO A 506 20.64 6.06 6.89
N GLU A 507 21.53 6.23 7.85
CA GLU A 507 22.76 5.45 8.05
C GLU A 507 22.56 4.15 8.84
N GLY A 508 21.31 3.79 9.17
CA GLY A 508 20.96 2.58 9.91
C GLY A 508 21.38 2.57 11.40
N ARG A 509 22.01 3.61 11.92
CA ARG A 509 22.57 3.65 13.28
C ARG A 509 21.54 3.85 14.39
N SER A 510 20.46 4.56 14.13
CA SER A 510 19.48 4.98 15.14
C SER A 510 18.05 4.60 14.77
N ILE A 511 17.20 4.40 15.78
CA ILE A 511 15.78 4.08 15.63
C ILE A 511 14.96 5.16 16.34
N ALA A 512 14.12 5.89 15.61
CA ALA A 512 13.06 6.71 16.19
C ALA A 512 11.83 5.83 16.39
N TYR A 513 11.21 5.86 17.57
CA TYR A 513 10.02 5.07 17.87
C TYR A 513 9.08 5.78 18.86
N LEU A 514 7.81 5.39 18.85
CA LEU A 514 6.80 5.89 19.80
C LEU A 514 6.83 5.08 21.09
N ARG A 515 6.93 5.79 22.22
CA ARG A 515 6.70 5.23 23.56
C ARG A 515 5.45 5.83 24.19
N THR A 516 4.65 5.03 24.89
CA THR A 516 3.41 5.46 25.54
C THR A 516 3.64 5.67 27.04
N PHE A 517 3.09 6.75 27.59
CA PHE A 517 3.26 7.14 28.99
C PHE A 517 1.93 7.22 29.75
N LEU A 518 1.97 6.87 31.03
CA LEU A 518 0.84 6.85 31.97
C LEU A 518 1.22 7.60 33.27
N PRO A 519 0.25 8.19 33.99
CA PRO A 519 -1.18 8.29 33.67
C PRO A 519 -1.46 9.35 32.58
N GLY A 520 -2.61 9.23 31.93
CA GLY A 520 -3.10 10.21 30.94
C GLY A 520 -3.04 9.78 29.47
N VAL A 521 -2.28 8.72 29.15
CA VAL A 521 -2.10 8.16 27.79
C VAL A 521 -1.68 9.22 26.77
N PHE A 522 -0.38 9.46 26.70
CA PHE A 522 0.23 10.25 25.64
C PHE A 522 1.42 9.50 25.04
N GLN A 523 1.89 9.97 23.88
CA GLN A 523 3.05 9.43 23.20
C GLN A 523 4.17 10.46 23.12
N GLU A 524 5.40 9.99 23.21
CA GLU A 524 6.59 10.78 22.91
C GLU A 524 7.50 9.99 21.97
N ILE A 525 8.26 10.74 21.16
CA ILE A 525 9.27 10.16 20.27
C ILE A 525 10.51 9.87 21.11
N MET A 526 10.95 8.62 21.06
CA MET A 526 12.22 8.15 21.60
C MET A 526 13.18 7.91 20.43
N VAL A 527 14.46 8.19 20.63
CA VAL A 527 15.54 7.90 19.68
C VAL A 527 16.56 6.99 20.37
N ARG A 528 16.77 5.80 19.83
CA ARG A 528 17.74 4.82 20.32
C ARG A 528 18.96 4.75 19.41
N ASP A 529 20.16 4.85 19.96
CA ASP A 529 21.40 4.50 19.25
C ASP A 529 21.61 2.97 19.34
N ARG A 530 21.77 2.30 18.19
CA ARG A 530 21.85 0.83 18.12
C ARG A 530 23.21 0.24 18.50
N ILE A 531 24.24 1.07 18.66
CA ILE A 531 25.60 0.64 19.02
C ILE A 531 25.74 0.62 20.55
N THR A 532 25.26 1.67 21.20
CA THR A 532 25.28 1.87 22.66
C THR A 532 24.08 1.24 23.35
N GLY A 533 22.92 1.20 22.69
CA GLY A 533 21.64 0.79 23.27
C GLY A 533 20.98 1.85 24.17
N GLU A 534 21.48 3.09 24.16
CA GLU A 534 20.90 4.20 24.93
C GLU A 534 19.67 4.81 24.24
N ASP A 535 18.62 5.06 25.02
CA ASP A 535 17.39 5.73 24.57
C ASP A 535 17.38 7.20 25.02
N ARG A 536 17.07 8.11 24.09
CA ARG A 536 16.88 9.55 24.33
C ARG A 536 15.44 9.95 24.01
N GLN A 537 14.77 10.65 24.93
CA GLN A 537 13.47 11.26 24.62
C GLN A 537 13.68 12.54 23.78
N LEU A 538 12.91 12.68 22.71
CA LEU A 538 13.03 13.77 21.73
C LEU A 538 11.93 14.83 21.87
N THR A 539 10.73 14.43 22.31
CA THR A 539 9.57 15.32 22.49
C THR A 539 9.03 15.25 23.92
N HIS A 540 8.38 16.32 24.38
CA HIS A 540 7.89 16.45 25.75
C HIS A 540 6.49 17.13 25.82
N ALA A 541 5.70 17.02 24.75
CA ALA A 541 4.46 17.79 24.59
C ALA A 541 3.24 17.19 25.32
N GLN A 542 3.33 15.92 25.74
CA GLN A 542 2.22 15.13 26.31
C GLN A 542 0.98 15.12 25.41
N LYS A 543 1.19 14.74 24.15
CA LYS A 543 0.15 14.70 23.09
C LYS A 543 0.06 13.32 22.45
N ASN A 544 -0.98 13.11 21.66
CA ASN A 544 -1.00 11.94 20.78
C ASN A 544 0.02 12.16 19.66
N ILE A 545 0.81 11.13 19.40
CA ILE A 545 1.68 11.02 18.23
C ILE A 545 1.33 9.68 17.58
N ASP A 546 1.01 9.72 16.29
CA ASP A 546 0.40 8.59 15.56
C ASP A 546 1.40 7.87 14.64
N GLU A 547 2.34 8.58 14.00
CA GLU A 547 3.42 7.99 13.20
C GLU A 547 4.71 8.84 13.25
N VAL A 548 5.88 8.23 13.02
CA VAL A 548 7.17 8.88 12.79
C VAL A 548 7.80 8.43 11.47
N CYS A 549 8.52 9.32 10.81
CA CYS A 549 9.32 9.08 9.61
C CYS A 549 10.62 9.89 9.68
N TRP A 550 11.77 9.23 9.54
CA TRP A 550 13.09 9.86 9.58
C TRP A 550 13.54 10.22 8.15
N ALA A 551 13.77 11.51 7.89
CA ALA A 551 14.19 12.06 6.61
C ALA A 551 15.73 12.09 6.50
N SER A 552 16.28 12.12 5.27
CA SER A 552 17.73 12.00 5.06
C SER A 552 18.54 13.23 5.43
N ASN A 553 17.87 14.38 5.56
CA ASN A 553 18.41 15.64 6.10
C ASN A 553 18.48 15.68 7.65
N GLY A 554 18.32 14.55 8.33
CA GLY A 554 18.37 14.47 9.80
C GLY A 554 17.11 14.97 10.52
N GLN A 555 16.02 15.21 9.79
CA GLN A 555 14.74 15.59 10.38
C GLN A 555 13.88 14.37 10.71
N ILE A 556 13.11 14.46 11.79
CA ILE A 556 12.05 13.49 12.11
C ILE A 556 10.71 14.18 11.90
N ILE A 557 9.95 13.66 10.94
CA ILE A 557 8.58 14.06 10.62
C ILE A 557 7.64 13.15 11.40
N PHE A 558 6.59 13.70 11.98
CA PHE A 558 5.66 12.93 12.78
C PHE A 558 4.25 13.51 12.75
N SER A 559 3.26 12.66 12.98
CA SER A 559 1.86 13.06 13.03
C SER A 559 1.40 13.25 14.47
N SER A 560 0.76 14.37 14.82
CA SER A 560 0.40 14.69 16.21
C SER A 560 -0.79 15.65 16.35
N ASN A 561 -1.64 15.39 17.34
CA ASN A 561 -2.84 16.20 17.66
C ASN A 561 -2.57 17.47 18.47
N ARG A 562 -1.32 17.93 18.56
CA ARG A 562 -0.91 19.01 19.47
C ARG A 562 -1.57 20.36 19.21
N SER A 563 -2.07 20.59 17.99
CA SER A 563 -2.88 21.77 17.59
C SER A 563 -4.39 21.53 17.57
N GLY A 564 -4.88 20.43 18.13
CA GLY A 564 -6.30 20.02 18.11
C GLY A 564 -6.53 18.79 17.23
N ASN A 565 -6.31 18.94 15.91
CA ASN A 565 -6.38 17.83 14.95
C ASN A 565 -4.99 17.18 14.77
N THR A 566 -4.96 15.88 14.48
CA THR A 566 -3.76 15.14 14.06
C THR A 566 -3.25 15.65 12.70
N ASN A 567 -2.20 16.48 12.73
CA ASN A 567 -1.50 17.02 11.56
C ASN A 567 -0.01 16.65 11.59
N LEU A 568 0.71 16.91 10.49
CA LEU A 568 2.15 16.67 10.36
C LEU A 568 3.00 17.79 10.96
N TRP A 569 4.09 17.39 11.60
CA TRP A 569 5.08 18.22 12.25
C TRP A 569 6.48 17.69 11.96
N MET A 570 7.48 18.51 12.21
CA MET A 570 8.89 18.16 12.03
C MET A 570 9.73 18.68 13.20
N ILE A 571 10.72 17.90 13.61
CA ILE A 571 11.74 18.27 14.60
C ILE A 571 13.09 17.74 14.13
N SER A 572 14.17 18.47 14.41
CA SER A 572 15.53 17.94 14.22
C SER A 572 15.72 16.67 15.04
N ALA A 573 16.41 15.66 14.50
CA ALA A 573 16.77 14.49 15.27
C ALA A 573 17.57 14.84 16.55
N ASP A 574 18.33 15.94 16.56
CA ASP A 574 19.08 16.43 17.74
C ASP A 574 18.21 17.17 18.78
N GLY A 575 16.91 17.34 18.49
CA GLY A 575 15.94 18.03 19.32
C GLY A 575 15.91 19.56 19.11
N GLY A 576 14.81 20.16 19.54
CA GLY A 576 14.50 21.58 19.33
C GLY A 576 12.99 21.78 19.36
N GLU A 577 12.51 22.95 18.95
CA GLU A 577 11.07 23.21 18.85
C GLU A 577 10.47 22.64 17.56
N PRO A 578 9.39 21.83 17.63
CA PRO A 578 8.74 21.28 16.44
C PRO A 578 7.99 22.31 15.60
N VAL A 579 8.17 22.22 14.28
CA VAL A 579 7.54 23.07 13.27
C VAL A 579 6.35 22.34 12.64
N GLN A 580 5.21 23.03 12.48
CA GLN A 580 4.01 22.46 11.85
C GLN A 580 4.14 22.46 10.33
N ILE A 581 3.95 21.30 9.69
CA ILE A 581 3.94 21.15 8.22
C ILE A 581 2.53 21.39 7.67
N THR A 582 1.54 20.62 8.14
CA THR A 582 0.16 20.66 7.61
C THR A 582 -0.81 21.32 8.57
N LYS A 583 -1.90 21.85 8.01
CA LYS A 583 -3.04 22.40 8.74
C LYS A 583 -4.31 21.91 8.06
N GLY A 584 -5.28 21.44 8.82
CA GLY A 584 -6.55 20.95 8.26
C GLY A 584 -7.37 20.16 9.27
N SER A 585 -8.32 19.37 8.77
CA SER A 585 -9.11 18.45 9.60
C SER A 585 -8.33 17.22 10.03
N GLY A 586 -7.35 16.75 9.25
CA GLY A 586 -6.64 15.50 9.51
C GLY A 586 -7.55 14.25 9.47
N PRO A 587 -7.06 13.09 9.94
CA PRO A 587 -5.70 12.85 10.41
C PRO A 587 -4.75 12.69 9.21
N ASP A 588 -3.60 13.35 9.27
CA ASP A 588 -2.55 13.21 8.25
C ASP A 588 -1.60 12.07 8.68
N LEU A 589 -1.55 10.97 7.94
CA LEU A 589 -0.89 9.70 8.32
C LEU A 589 -0.11 9.09 7.14
N GLY A 590 0.55 7.95 7.33
CA GLY A 590 1.27 7.24 6.25
C GLY A 590 2.49 8.02 5.72
N ILE A 591 3.23 8.64 6.63
CA ILE A 591 4.31 9.57 6.30
C ILE A 591 5.47 8.84 5.63
N ARG A 592 5.86 9.27 4.43
CA ARG A 592 7.09 8.82 3.75
C ARG A 592 7.81 9.99 3.10
N VAL A 593 9.13 9.89 2.97
CA VAL A 593 10.00 10.91 2.39
C VAL A 593 10.96 10.25 1.40
N SER A 594 11.22 10.88 0.26
CA SER A 594 12.23 10.42 -0.70
C SER A 594 13.65 10.57 -0.16
N LYS A 595 14.62 9.84 -0.72
CA LYS A 595 16.02 9.79 -0.27
C LYS A 595 16.74 11.14 -0.38
N ASP A 596 16.33 11.98 -1.33
CA ASP A 596 16.81 13.35 -1.54
C ASP A 596 16.01 14.40 -0.74
N ASN A 597 14.94 14.00 -0.05
CA ASN A 597 13.94 14.84 0.61
C ASN A 597 13.15 15.78 -0.34
N SER A 598 13.21 15.57 -1.66
CA SER A 598 12.44 16.38 -2.63
C SER A 598 10.95 16.06 -2.61
N LYS A 599 10.51 14.95 -2.00
CA LYS A 599 9.11 14.52 -1.95
C LYS A 599 8.72 14.03 -0.56
N LEU A 600 7.56 14.48 -0.08
CA LEU A 600 6.91 14.00 1.14
C LEU A 600 5.51 13.50 0.77
N LEU A 601 5.27 12.20 1.00
CA LEU A 601 3.98 11.55 0.83
C LEU A 601 3.29 11.39 2.19
N TYR A 602 1.99 11.62 2.22
CA TYR A 602 1.10 11.22 3.31
C TYR A 602 -0.29 10.88 2.76
N TYR A 603 -1.14 10.30 3.59
CA TYR A 603 -2.56 10.10 3.31
C TYR A 603 -3.44 10.78 4.35
N ILE A 604 -4.61 11.23 3.91
CA ILE A 604 -5.66 11.78 4.76
C ILE A 604 -6.79 10.76 4.82
N GLU A 605 -7.21 10.36 6.03
CA GLU A 605 -8.40 9.51 6.22
C GLU A 605 -9.66 10.34 6.46
N GLU A 606 -10.56 10.34 5.48
CA GLU A 606 -11.87 10.96 5.58
C GLU A 606 -12.93 9.90 5.90
N ARG A 607 -13.82 10.21 6.84
CA ARG A 607 -15.08 9.49 7.00
C ARG A 607 -16.21 10.44 6.66
N ILE A 608 -17.16 9.96 5.88
CA ILE A 608 -18.37 10.71 5.49
C ILE A 608 -19.56 9.91 6.00
N GLY A 609 -20.54 10.59 6.60
CA GLY A 609 -21.74 9.96 7.16
C GLY A 609 -22.98 10.69 6.66
N ASP A 610 -23.64 10.10 5.68
CA ASP A 610 -24.83 10.66 5.04
C ASP A 610 -26.08 10.20 5.78
N LEU A 611 -27.01 11.11 6.04
CA LEU A 611 -28.37 10.74 6.45
C LEU A 611 -29.25 10.53 5.21
N TRP A 612 -30.00 9.45 5.19
CA TRP A 612 -30.90 9.03 4.10
C TRP A 612 -32.31 8.87 4.63
N SER A 613 -33.31 9.14 3.79
CA SER A 613 -34.72 8.82 4.03
C SER A 613 -35.21 7.85 2.97
N GLY A 614 -35.80 6.72 3.37
CA GLY A 614 -36.31 5.67 2.50
C GLY A 614 -37.78 5.38 2.74
N SER A 615 -38.63 5.50 1.72
CA SER A 615 -40.06 5.21 1.81
C SER A 615 -40.32 3.70 1.91
N LEU A 616 -40.94 3.25 2.99
CA LEU A 616 -41.29 1.84 3.18
C LEU A 616 -42.35 1.36 2.17
N GLN A 617 -43.11 2.26 1.56
CA GLN A 617 -44.14 1.94 0.57
C GLN A 617 -43.55 1.82 -0.84
N SER A 618 -42.86 2.85 -1.32
CA SER A 618 -42.35 2.89 -2.71
C SER A 618 -40.94 2.34 -2.89
N GLY A 619 -40.18 2.16 -1.82
CA GLY A 619 -38.76 1.76 -1.86
C GLY A 619 -37.81 2.87 -2.31
N VAL A 620 -38.32 4.03 -2.71
CA VAL A 620 -37.50 5.19 -3.11
C VAL A 620 -36.76 5.74 -1.89
N ALA A 621 -35.45 5.96 -2.04
CA ALA A 621 -34.61 6.60 -1.04
C ALA A 621 -33.99 7.89 -1.58
N ARG A 622 -33.83 8.88 -0.69
CA ARG A 622 -33.16 10.15 -0.96
C ARG A 622 -32.14 10.46 0.13
N GLN A 623 -31.03 11.07 -0.27
CA GLN A 623 -30.08 11.66 0.66
C GLN A 623 -30.68 12.94 1.27
N ILE A 624 -30.50 13.14 2.57
CA ILE A 624 -30.97 14.31 3.33
C ILE A 624 -29.83 15.33 3.51
N THR A 625 -28.59 14.86 3.65
CA THR A 625 -27.42 15.69 3.96
C THR A 625 -26.34 15.52 2.91
N ASN A 626 -25.88 16.61 2.31
CA ASN A 626 -24.96 16.61 1.16
C ASN A 626 -23.62 17.31 1.49
N ASP A 627 -23.08 17.13 2.70
CA ASP A 627 -21.77 17.67 3.09
C ASP A 627 -20.91 16.58 3.77
N ASP A 628 -19.59 16.71 3.66
CA ASP A 628 -18.59 15.66 3.95
C ASP A 628 -18.41 15.30 5.44
N ARG A 629 -19.28 15.76 6.34
CA ARG A 629 -19.18 15.45 7.78
C ARG A 629 -19.76 14.08 8.12
N VAL A 630 -19.25 13.45 9.18
CA VAL A 630 -19.78 12.20 9.71
C VAL A 630 -21.07 12.45 10.50
N ARG A 631 -22.19 11.91 10.03
CA ARG A 631 -23.47 11.86 10.77
C ARG A 631 -23.94 10.43 10.97
N PHE A 632 -24.52 10.20 12.13
CA PHE A 632 -25.06 8.91 12.54
C PHE A 632 -26.12 9.11 13.63
N ASN A 633 -26.75 8.01 14.07
CA ASN A 633 -27.66 8.02 15.23
C ASN A 633 -28.86 9.00 15.07
N ALA A 634 -29.39 9.13 13.84
CA ALA A 634 -30.53 9.99 13.56
C ALA A 634 -31.85 9.44 14.12
N VAL A 635 -32.61 10.30 14.78
CA VAL A 635 -33.92 10.03 15.37
C VAL A 635 -34.94 11.10 14.97
N VAL A 636 -36.07 10.67 14.44
CA VAL A 636 -37.15 11.56 13.99
C VAL A 636 -37.93 12.10 15.19
N SER A 637 -38.28 13.38 15.15
CA SER A 637 -39.15 14.03 16.14
C SER A 637 -40.57 13.43 16.14
N PRO A 638 -41.33 13.49 17.25
CA PRO A 638 -42.72 13.00 17.29
C PRO A 638 -43.65 13.64 16.25
N SER A 639 -43.32 14.84 15.77
CA SER A 639 -44.07 15.56 14.73
C SER A 639 -43.83 15.04 13.30
N GLY A 640 -42.78 14.23 13.08
CA GLY A 640 -42.32 13.82 11.76
C GLY A 640 -41.68 14.92 10.90
N ARG A 641 -41.51 16.15 11.41
CA ARG A 641 -41.02 17.32 10.65
C ARG A 641 -39.52 17.61 10.81
N GLN A 642 -38.97 17.25 11.96
CA GLN A 642 -37.56 17.43 12.30
C GLN A 642 -36.90 16.10 12.68
N MET A 643 -35.57 16.06 12.61
CA MET A 643 -34.74 14.97 13.12
C MET A 643 -33.62 15.53 14.00
N ALA A 644 -33.22 14.76 15.01
CA ALA A 644 -32.01 14.99 15.78
C ALA A 644 -30.99 13.91 15.45
N PHE A 645 -29.71 14.26 15.35
CA PHE A 645 -28.66 13.32 14.98
C PHE A 645 -27.34 13.71 15.64
N VAL A 646 -26.43 12.74 15.71
CA VAL A 646 -25.06 12.98 16.17
C VAL A 646 -24.21 13.34 14.97
N MET A 647 -23.46 14.42 15.07
CA MET A 647 -22.44 14.80 14.08
C MET A 647 -21.07 14.78 14.75
N THR A 648 -20.13 14.10 14.09
CA THR A 648 -18.72 14.08 14.44
C THR A 648 -17.98 15.14 13.62
N ILE A 649 -17.09 15.89 14.28
CA ILE A 649 -16.29 16.99 13.70
C ILE A 649 -14.83 16.85 14.18
N GLY A 650 -13.88 17.22 13.31
CA GLY A 650 -12.44 17.09 13.57
C GLY A 650 -11.86 15.82 12.95
N ASP A 651 -10.64 15.47 13.35
CA ASP A 651 -9.97 14.26 12.86
C ASP A 651 -10.64 12.97 13.35
N VAL A 652 -10.44 11.88 12.61
CA VAL A 652 -11.11 10.57 12.84
C VAL A 652 -10.61 9.84 14.10
N LEU A 653 -9.43 10.19 14.63
CA LEU A 653 -8.80 9.58 15.81
C LEU A 653 -9.22 10.31 17.10
N ASN A 654 -9.36 11.64 17.02
CA ASN A 654 -9.75 12.56 18.08
C ASN A 654 -11.11 13.26 17.79
N PRO A 655 -12.17 12.55 17.38
CA PRO A 655 -13.43 13.17 16.97
C PRO A 655 -14.10 13.91 18.14
N THR A 656 -14.60 15.10 17.85
CA THR A 656 -15.57 15.79 18.72
C THR A 656 -16.99 15.49 18.27
N GLN A 657 -17.92 15.34 19.21
CA GLN A 657 -19.31 14.96 18.95
C GLN A 657 -20.29 15.96 19.56
N ALA A 658 -21.33 16.29 18.81
CA ALA A 658 -22.46 17.08 19.29
C ALA A 658 -23.79 16.61 18.66
N ILE A 659 -24.88 16.88 19.36
CA ILE A 659 -26.25 16.70 18.86
C ILE A 659 -26.62 17.92 18.02
N TYR A 660 -27.17 17.66 16.84
CA TYR A 660 -27.77 18.68 15.98
C TYR A 660 -29.23 18.34 15.71
N VAL A 661 -30.04 19.36 15.45
CA VAL A 661 -31.42 19.24 14.99
C VAL A 661 -31.52 19.88 13.61
N SER A 662 -32.28 19.27 12.69
CA SER A 662 -32.63 19.87 11.40
C SER A 662 -34.05 19.47 10.98
N ASN A 663 -34.54 20.10 9.93
CA ASN A 663 -35.73 19.64 9.21
C ASN A 663 -35.43 18.32 8.45
N MET A 664 -36.48 17.62 8.01
CA MET A 664 -36.40 16.34 7.26
C MET A 664 -35.86 16.47 5.82
N ASP A 665 -35.64 17.70 5.33
CA ASP A 665 -34.95 18.03 4.08
C ASP A 665 -33.47 18.42 4.29
N GLY A 666 -32.98 18.38 5.54
CA GLY A 666 -31.63 18.78 5.92
C GLY A 666 -31.45 20.29 6.19
N SER A 667 -32.48 21.11 5.92
CA SER A 667 -32.46 22.55 6.16
C SER A 667 -32.57 22.91 7.66
N GLY A 668 -32.27 24.17 7.99
CA GLY A 668 -32.46 24.69 9.35
C GLY A 668 -31.63 23.99 10.43
N ARG A 669 -30.41 23.52 10.09
CA ARG A 669 -29.53 22.80 11.02
C ARG A 669 -29.05 23.71 12.16
N VAL A 670 -29.35 23.30 13.40
CA VAL A 670 -28.94 23.97 14.64
C VAL A 670 -28.09 23.01 15.48
N GLU A 671 -26.96 23.49 16.00
CA GLU A 671 -26.17 22.81 17.02
C GLU A 671 -26.88 22.91 18.37
N LEU A 672 -27.16 21.79 19.02
CA LEU A 672 -27.97 21.77 20.24
C LEU A 672 -27.12 21.63 21.51
N THR A 673 -25.96 20.98 21.43
CA THR A 673 -25.07 20.69 22.56
C THR A 673 -23.64 21.10 22.23
N THR A 674 -22.89 21.61 23.21
CA THR A 674 -21.45 21.86 23.07
C THR A 674 -20.70 20.61 22.62
N PRO A 675 -19.80 20.69 21.61
CA PRO A 675 -18.97 19.57 21.19
C PRO A 675 -18.08 19.05 22.32
N THR A 676 -17.96 17.73 22.45
CA THR A 676 -17.08 17.05 23.41
C THR A 676 -16.31 15.91 22.76
N THR A 677 -15.18 15.52 23.34
CA THR A 677 -14.42 14.30 23.00
C THR A 677 -15.00 13.02 23.63
N ASP A 678 -16.01 13.16 24.49
CA ASP A 678 -16.72 12.03 25.10
C ASP A 678 -17.60 11.29 24.09
N VAL A 679 -17.86 10.01 24.34
CA VAL A 679 -18.68 9.19 23.45
C VAL A 679 -20.16 9.51 23.67
N LEU A 680 -20.81 10.08 22.64
CA LEU A 680 -22.20 10.53 22.67
C LEU A 680 -23.16 9.38 22.36
N GLN A 681 -24.06 9.10 23.29
CA GLN A 681 -25.08 8.05 23.16
C GLN A 681 -26.33 8.55 22.42
N LEU A 682 -27.03 7.62 21.76
CA LEU A 682 -28.22 7.86 20.95
C LEU A 682 -29.23 8.85 21.57
N PRO A 683 -29.52 10.01 20.94
CA PRO A 683 -30.48 10.99 21.48
C PRO A 683 -31.93 10.47 21.49
N ARG A 684 -32.75 11.04 22.38
CA ARG A 684 -34.18 10.69 22.57
C ARG A 684 -35.06 11.92 22.74
N TRP A 685 -35.94 12.16 21.78
CA TRP A 685 -36.97 13.20 21.81
C TRP A 685 -38.01 12.97 22.92
N SER A 686 -38.39 14.03 23.64
CA SER A 686 -39.58 14.04 24.49
C SER A 686 -40.86 13.95 23.64
N PRO A 687 -42.00 13.46 24.19
CA PRO A 687 -43.24 13.29 23.42
C PRO A 687 -43.83 14.59 22.88
N ASP A 688 -43.65 15.70 23.59
CA ASP A 688 -44.00 17.07 23.14
C ASP A 688 -43.07 17.64 22.05
N GLY A 689 -41.96 16.97 21.73
CA GLY A 689 -40.96 17.41 20.77
C GLY A 689 -40.15 18.63 21.20
N LYS A 690 -40.13 19.01 22.48
CA LYS A 690 -39.43 20.22 22.97
C LYS A 690 -38.05 19.98 23.58
N ARG A 691 -37.78 18.74 24.02
CA ARG A 691 -36.55 18.36 24.73
C ARG A 691 -35.92 17.10 24.12
N ILE A 692 -34.62 16.98 24.33
CA ILE A 692 -33.85 15.78 23.99
C ILE A 692 -33.10 15.30 25.22
N ALA A 693 -33.33 14.05 25.62
CA ALA A 693 -32.51 13.34 26.57
C ALA A 693 -31.38 12.61 25.84
N TYR A 694 -30.18 12.61 26.40
CA TYR A 694 -29.00 11.97 25.84
C TYR A 694 -27.98 11.66 26.94
N ALA A 695 -26.89 10.94 26.63
CA ALA A 695 -25.83 10.67 27.59
C ALA A 695 -24.43 10.75 26.95
N TYR A 696 -23.43 11.01 27.79
CA TYR A 696 -22.01 10.94 27.47
C TYR A 696 -21.34 9.83 28.27
N ARG A 697 -20.34 9.17 27.68
CA ARG A 697 -19.36 8.32 28.38
C ARG A 697 -17.98 8.95 28.22
N ASP A 698 -17.28 9.22 29.33
CA ASP A 698 -15.88 9.66 29.24
C ASP A 698 -15.08 8.56 28.53
N ARG A 699 -14.36 8.94 27.48
CA ARG A 699 -13.61 8.01 26.62
C ARG A 699 -12.43 7.34 27.35
N ARG A 700 -12.04 7.85 28.54
CA ARG A 700 -10.94 7.37 29.38
C ARG A 700 -11.40 6.60 30.62
N ASP A 701 -12.70 6.64 30.94
CA ASP A 701 -13.26 5.98 32.11
C ASP A 701 -13.58 4.51 31.81
N SER A 702 -12.88 3.59 32.49
CA SER A 702 -13.05 2.15 32.35
C SER A 702 -14.30 1.60 33.06
N THR A 703 -15.00 2.40 33.87
CA THR A 703 -16.21 1.97 34.61
C THR A 703 -17.48 1.93 33.75
N GLU A 704 -17.39 2.29 32.47
CA GLU A 704 -18.51 2.44 31.53
C GLU A 704 -19.64 3.39 31.99
N THR A 705 -19.39 4.25 32.98
CA THR A 705 -20.41 5.11 33.58
C THR A 705 -20.89 6.18 32.60
N ASN A 706 -22.09 6.00 32.05
CA ASN A 706 -22.74 6.99 31.21
C ASN A 706 -23.39 8.07 32.11
N VAL A 707 -23.19 9.35 31.78
CA VAL A 707 -23.80 10.50 32.46
C VAL A 707 -24.90 11.08 31.58
N MET A 708 -26.12 11.15 32.12
CA MET A 708 -27.32 11.57 31.40
C MET A 708 -27.59 13.08 31.54
N TYR A 709 -28.02 13.68 30.43
CA TYR A 709 -28.38 15.08 30.30
C TYR A 709 -29.73 15.24 29.57
N VAL A 710 -30.36 16.39 29.74
CA VAL A 710 -31.49 16.85 28.92
C VAL A 710 -31.23 18.28 28.44
N VAL A 711 -31.58 18.56 27.20
CA VAL A 711 -31.47 19.90 26.59
C VAL A 711 -32.81 20.32 25.97
N GLU A 712 -33.14 21.60 26.08
CA GLU A 712 -34.30 22.20 25.44
C GLU A 712 -33.95 22.72 24.05
N ILE A 713 -34.76 22.42 23.05
CA ILE A 713 -34.49 22.80 21.64
C ILE A 713 -34.56 24.33 21.45
N SER A 714 -35.35 25.02 22.28
CA SER A 714 -35.39 26.48 22.31
C SER A 714 -34.20 27.14 23.02
N ARG A 715 -33.32 26.36 23.68
CA ARG A 715 -32.16 26.85 24.44
C ARG A 715 -30.88 26.04 24.15
N PRO A 716 -30.36 26.09 22.91
CA PRO A 716 -29.11 25.41 22.56
C PRO A 716 -27.94 25.73 23.51
N GLY A 717 -27.09 24.73 23.76
CA GLY A 717 -25.94 24.83 24.66
C GLY A 717 -26.26 24.70 26.16
N PHE A 718 -27.53 24.84 26.58
CA PHE A 718 -27.93 24.78 27.99
C PHE A 718 -28.48 23.40 28.38
N SER A 719 -27.58 22.45 28.63
CA SER A 719 -27.92 21.08 29.03
C SER A 719 -28.00 20.91 30.55
N LYS A 720 -29.13 20.43 31.08
CA LYS A 720 -29.31 20.05 32.48
C LYS A 720 -28.79 18.63 32.70
N ARG A 721 -27.79 18.45 33.57
CA ARG A 721 -27.35 17.12 34.05
C ARG A 721 -28.44 16.49 34.90
N LEU A 722 -28.69 15.19 34.70
CA LEU A 722 -29.74 14.44 35.39
C LEU A 722 -29.18 13.39 36.36
N GLY A 723 -28.23 12.56 35.92
CA GLY A 723 -27.71 11.46 36.73
C GLY A 723 -26.80 10.53 35.93
N THR A 724 -26.72 9.26 36.32
CA THR A 724 -26.03 8.21 35.57
C THR A 724 -27.01 7.23 34.92
N GLY A 725 -26.59 6.61 33.81
CA GLY A 725 -27.39 5.69 32.99
C GLY A 725 -27.64 6.21 31.57
N ASN A 726 -28.19 5.35 30.71
CA ASN A 726 -28.51 5.66 29.32
C ASN A 726 -30.01 5.93 29.14
N PRO A 727 -30.43 7.06 28.54
CA PRO A 727 -31.83 7.33 28.25
C PRO A 727 -32.32 6.44 27.10
N ASN A 728 -33.28 5.56 27.39
CA ASN A 728 -33.86 4.67 26.39
C ASN A 728 -35.06 5.31 25.69
N VAL A 729 -35.96 5.93 26.44
CA VAL A 729 -37.25 6.43 25.96
C VAL A 729 -37.89 7.33 27.02
N TRP A 730 -38.78 8.23 26.59
CA TRP A 730 -39.63 9.01 27.48
C TRP A 730 -40.97 8.29 27.71
N LEU A 731 -41.44 8.22 28.96
CA LEU A 731 -42.80 7.75 29.28
C LEU A 731 -43.84 8.85 29.00
N ASP A 732 -43.50 10.08 29.36
CA ASP A 732 -44.30 11.29 29.22
C ASP A 732 -43.35 12.50 29.10
N ASN A 733 -43.82 13.72 29.34
CA ASN A 733 -43.00 14.93 29.25
C ASN A 733 -42.12 15.19 30.49
N ASP A 734 -42.15 14.36 31.53
CA ASP A 734 -41.29 14.50 32.71
C ASP A 734 -40.43 13.24 32.98
N ARG A 735 -40.96 12.05 32.73
CA ARG A 735 -40.34 10.78 33.11
C ARG A 735 -39.58 10.13 31.96
N VAL A 736 -38.30 9.82 32.18
CA VAL A 736 -37.40 9.12 31.24
C VAL A 736 -37.08 7.73 31.79
N VAL A 737 -37.24 6.68 30.96
CA VAL A 737 -36.72 5.33 31.28
C VAL A 737 -35.24 5.29 30.95
N THR A 738 -34.44 4.89 31.92
CA THR A 738 -32.99 4.72 31.81
C THR A 738 -32.58 3.29 32.10
N SER A 739 -31.47 2.84 31.52
CA SER A 739 -30.82 1.58 31.89
C SER A 739 -29.34 1.76 32.19
N SER A 740 -28.84 0.90 33.08
CA SER A 740 -27.43 0.56 33.25
C SER A 740 -27.25 -0.95 33.05
N LEU A 741 -26.01 -1.45 33.18
CA LEU A 741 -25.73 -2.88 33.19
C LEU A 741 -26.42 -3.63 34.35
N GLU A 742 -26.88 -2.92 35.39
CA GLU A 742 -27.38 -3.52 36.65
C GLU A 742 -28.87 -3.26 36.93
N SER A 743 -29.50 -2.32 36.24
CA SER A 743 -30.87 -1.90 36.57
C SER A 743 -31.53 -1.07 35.49
N THR A 744 -32.87 -1.15 35.45
CA THR A 744 -33.73 -0.19 34.74
C THR A 744 -34.38 0.75 35.75
N ARG A 745 -34.36 2.05 35.48
CA ARG A 745 -34.85 3.10 36.38
C ARG A 745 -35.74 4.08 35.63
N ILE A 746 -36.68 4.71 36.33
CA ILE A 746 -37.41 5.89 35.84
C ILE A 746 -36.81 7.11 36.52
N PHE A 747 -36.48 8.13 35.73
CA PHE A 747 -35.97 9.42 36.19
C PHE A 747 -37.01 10.52 35.97
N SER A 748 -37.34 11.31 37.00
CA SER A 748 -38.18 12.51 36.86
C SER A 748 -37.32 13.74 36.59
N VAL A 749 -37.50 14.37 35.43
CA VAL A 749 -36.70 15.53 34.98
C VAL A 749 -36.94 16.76 35.85
N SER A 750 -38.16 16.97 36.33
CA SER A 750 -38.52 18.07 37.24
C SER A 750 -38.03 17.83 38.67
N ALA A 751 -38.38 16.67 39.28
CA ALA A 751 -38.06 16.37 40.67
C ALA A 751 -36.58 15.99 40.90
N GLY A 752 -35.86 15.55 39.86
CA GLY A 752 -34.48 15.07 39.97
C GLY A 752 -34.34 13.72 40.69
N THR A 753 -35.45 13.02 40.90
CA THR A 753 -35.51 11.72 41.57
C THR A 753 -35.41 10.56 40.58
N GLN A 754 -34.90 9.42 41.05
CA GLN A 754 -34.86 8.17 40.29
C GLN A 754 -35.48 7.04 41.11
N GLU A 755 -36.26 6.19 40.44
CA GLU A 755 -36.90 5.00 41.02
C GLU A 755 -36.46 3.76 40.24
N ARG A 756 -36.10 2.67 40.94
CA ARG A 756 -35.69 1.41 40.30
C ARG A 756 -36.93 0.57 39.98
N VAL A 757 -37.12 0.25 38.71
CA VAL A 757 -38.29 -0.52 38.23
C VAL A 757 -37.95 -2.00 38.07
N PHE A 758 -36.76 -2.30 37.53
CA PHE A 758 -36.29 -3.68 37.35
C PHE A 758 -34.91 -3.90 37.98
N THR A 759 -34.71 -5.09 38.53
CA THR A 759 -33.48 -5.51 39.20
C THR A 759 -32.41 -6.05 38.25
N ASP A 760 -32.74 -6.25 36.97
CA ASP A 760 -31.84 -6.69 35.91
C ASP A 760 -31.75 -5.67 34.74
N SER A 761 -30.88 -5.98 33.77
CA SER A 761 -30.42 -5.11 32.68
C SER A 761 -31.44 -4.94 31.54
N THR A 762 -32.72 -4.78 31.89
CA THR A 762 -33.87 -4.83 30.98
C THR A 762 -33.95 -3.62 30.04
N THR A 763 -33.26 -3.67 28.89
CA THR A 763 -33.35 -2.59 27.89
C THR A 763 -34.73 -2.62 27.21
N GLY A 764 -35.65 -1.74 27.60
CA GLY A 764 -37.04 -1.74 27.14
C GLY A 764 -37.74 -0.38 27.11
N PHE A 765 -38.94 -0.36 26.54
CA PHE A 765 -39.73 0.84 26.28
C PHE A 765 -41.25 0.56 26.26
N PRO A 766 -42.10 1.55 26.57
CA PRO A 766 -43.55 1.42 26.46
C PRO A 766 -43.98 1.36 24.99
N VAL A 767 -45.01 0.54 24.73
CA VAL A 767 -45.67 0.36 23.42
C VAL A 767 -47.19 0.35 23.63
N ARG A 768 -47.97 0.33 22.54
CA ARG A 768 -49.44 0.24 22.58
C ARG A 768 -50.06 1.31 23.51
N GLY A 769 -49.62 2.56 23.35
CA GLY A 769 -50.09 3.70 24.14
C GLY A 769 -49.72 3.68 25.62
N GLY A 770 -48.67 2.93 26.02
CA GLY A 770 -48.24 2.81 27.42
C GLY A 770 -48.84 1.61 28.16
N THR A 771 -49.77 0.87 27.55
CA THR A 771 -50.41 -0.30 28.17
C THR A 771 -49.54 -1.55 28.22
N HIS A 772 -48.41 -1.55 27.50
CA HIS A 772 -47.48 -2.67 27.41
C HIS A 772 -46.04 -2.15 27.42
N PHE A 773 -45.12 -2.94 27.94
CA PHE A 773 -43.68 -2.69 27.92
C PHE A 773 -43.00 -3.78 27.08
N PHE A 774 -42.26 -3.37 26.06
CA PHE A 774 -41.44 -4.24 25.22
C PHE A 774 -39.98 -4.13 25.65
N TYR A 775 -39.31 -5.25 25.91
CA TYR A 775 -37.99 -5.24 26.52
C TYR A 775 -37.07 -6.36 26.01
N ARG A 776 -35.77 -6.16 26.17
CA ARG A 776 -34.75 -7.20 26.01
C ARG A 776 -34.45 -7.84 27.36
N ASP A 777 -34.46 -9.16 27.39
CA ASP A 777 -33.91 -9.94 28.49
C ASP A 777 -32.57 -10.52 28.02
N HIS A 778 -31.59 -10.47 28.93
CA HIS A 778 -30.20 -10.91 28.71
C HIS A 778 -29.81 -12.07 29.65
N ARG A 779 -30.71 -12.50 30.54
CA ARG A 779 -30.42 -13.53 31.53
C ARG A 779 -30.39 -14.91 30.86
N ALA A 780 -29.46 -15.75 31.29
CA ALA A 780 -29.28 -17.10 30.77
C ALA A 780 -30.58 -17.91 30.86
N GLY A 781 -31.00 -18.52 29.75
CA GLY A 781 -32.27 -19.27 29.62
C GLY A 781 -33.52 -18.42 29.40
N HIS A 782 -33.42 -17.09 29.50
CA HIS A 782 -34.53 -16.14 29.28
C HIS A 782 -34.26 -15.18 28.11
N GLU A 783 -33.19 -15.37 27.36
CA GLU A 783 -32.74 -14.46 26.31
C GLU A 783 -33.82 -14.20 25.26
N GLY A 784 -33.94 -12.93 24.87
CA GLY A 784 -34.76 -12.52 23.74
C GLY A 784 -35.44 -11.18 23.93
N ARG A 785 -36.45 -10.92 23.10
CA ARG A 785 -37.36 -9.78 23.28
C ARG A 785 -38.70 -10.26 23.79
N TRP A 786 -39.19 -9.58 24.81
CA TRP A 786 -40.41 -9.90 25.52
C TRP A 786 -41.36 -8.71 25.45
N ILE A 787 -42.66 -8.99 25.57
CA ILE A 787 -43.68 -7.97 25.84
C ILE A 787 -44.45 -8.36 27.10
N VAL A 788 -44.76 -7.37 27.92
CA VAL A 788 -45.58 -7.55 29.12
C VAL A 788 -46.61 -6.43 29.21
N ARG A 789 -47.79 -6.72 29.75
CA ARG A 789 -48.81 -5.70 30.03
C ARG A 789 -48.42 -4.95 31.31
N VAL A 790 -48.56 -3.62 31.30
CA VAL A 790 -48.27 -2.75 32.45
C VAL A 790 -49.40 -1.74 32.66
N ASP A 791 -49.52 -1.20 33.87
CA ASP A 791 -50.29 0.01 34.14
C ASP A 791 -49.43 1.29 34.03
N GLU A 792 -50.07 2.47 34.04
CA GLU A 792 -49.42 3.78 33.82
C GLU A 792 -48.32 4.13 34.85
N LYS A 793 -48.31 3.41 35.98
CA LYS A 793 -47.36 3.58 37.09
C LYS A 793 -46.33 2.45 37.18
N PHE A 794 -46.42 1.40 36.35
CA PHE A 794 -45.63 0.16 36.46
C PHE A 794 -45.80 -0.58 37.81
N ASN A 795 -46.90 -0.32 38.52
CA ASN A 795 -47.24 -0.98 39.79
C ASN A 795 -47.82 -2.38 39.59
N SER A 796 -48.42 -2.64 38.43
CA SER A 796 -48.94 -3.96 38.06
C SER A 796 -48.37 -4.43 36.73
N VAL A 797 -47.79 -5.63 36.74
CA VAL A 797 -47.10 -6.25 35.62
C VAL A 797 -47.75 -7.61 35.34
N GLY A 798 -48.22 -7.80 34.11
CA GLY A 798 -48.83 -9.07 33.68
C GLY A 798 -47.80 -10.19 33.46
N ALA A 799 -48.26 -11.35 32.99
CA ALA A 799 -47.35 -12.41 32.56
C ALA A 799 -46.56 -11.96 31.32
N PRO A 800 -45.21 -12.01 31.33
CA PRO A 800 -44.39 -11.63 30.18
C PRO A 800 -44.45 -12.71 29.09
N ARG A 801 -44.42 -12.29 27.83
CA ARG A 801 -44.50 -13.16 26.66
C ARG A 801 -43.31 -12.93 25.73
N LYS A 802 -42.51 -13.96 25.48
CA LYS A 802 -41.41 -13.87 24.50
C LYS A 802 -42.01 -13.67 23.11
N LEU A 803 -41.50 -12.67 22.38
CA LEU A 803 -41.89 -12.37 21.00
C LEU A 803 -40.82 -12.79 20.00
N MET A 804 -39.55 -12.73 20.38
CA MET A 804 -38.41 -13.04 19.50
C MET A 804 -37.28 -13.67 20.31
N GLU A 805 -36.74 -14.80 19.83
CA GLU A 805 -35.56 -15.47 20.41
C GLU A 805 -34.32 -14.57 20.34
N THR A 806 -33.98 -14.06 19.16
CA THR A 806 -32.83 -13.16 18.96
C THR A 806 -33.01 -12.26 17.73
N PRO A 807 -33.43 -11.00 17.89
CA PRO A 807 -33.39 -9.99 16.83
C PRO A 807 -32.19 -9.01 17.01
N PRO A 808 -31.74 -8.36 15.93
CA PRO A 808 -30.52 -7.54 15.90
C PRO A 808 -30.55 -6.31 16.81
N PHE A 809 -29.39 -5.65 16.94
CA PHE A 809 -29.16 -4.55 17.88
C PHE A 809 -30.06 -3.33 17.62
N ALA A 810 -30.26 -2.96 16.35
CA ALA A 810 -31.06 -1.81 15.95
C ALA A 810 -32.53 -2.17 15.72
N THR A 811 -33.42 -1.51 16.45
CA THR A 811 -34.88 -1.57 16.26
C THR A 811 -35.45 -0.16 16.23
N SER A 812 -36.19 0.19 15.18
CA SER A 812 -37.04 1.38 15.22
C SER A 812 -38.48 0.98 15.53
N GLN A 813 -39.11 1.70 16.45
CA GLN A 813 -40.44 1.40 16.95
C GLN A 813 -41.53 2.30 16.36
N SER A 814 -42.72 1.74 16.29
CA SER A 814 -44.00 2.43 16.21
C SER A 814 -44.80 2.11 17.49
N ARG A 815 -45.91 2.81 17.74
CA ARG A 815 -46.87 2.45 18.80
C ARG A 815 -47.35 1.00 18.70
N ASP A 816 -47.50 0.47 17.48
CA ASP A 816 -48.16 -0.81 17.20
C ASP A 816 -47.27 -1.90 16.59
N TYR A 817 -46.02 -1.59 16.26
CA TYR A 817 -45.08 -2.54 15.66
C TYR A 817 -43.62 -2.14 15.85
N VAL A 818 -42.71 -3.10 15.67
CA VAL A 818 -41.26 -2.86 15.62
C VAL A 818 -40.76 -3.17 14.22
N ILE A 819 -39.84 -2.35 13.70
CA ILE A 819 -39.06 -2.63 12.49
C ILE A 819 -37.62 -2.97 12.89
N TYR A 820 -37.06 -3.99 12.24
CA TYR A 820 -35.67 -4.38 12.38
C TYR A 820 -35.12 -4.89 11.03
N VAL A 821 -33.79 -4.89 10.85
CA VAL A 821 -33.11 -5.42 9.65
C VAL A 821 -32.15 -6.54 10.03
N ASP A 822 -32.30 -7.72 9.42
CA ASP A 822 -31.37 -8.85 9.54
C ASP A 822 -30.71 -9.18 8.18
N GLY A 823 -29.91 -10.25 8.13
CA GLY A 823 -29.21 -10.67 6.91
C GLY A 823 -30.14 -11.07 5.75
N GLU A 824 -31.43 -11.29 6.00
CA GLU A 824 -32.42 -11.58 4.95
C GLU A 824 -33.19 -10.34 4.47
N GLY A 825 -33.07 -9.21 5.17
CA GLY A 825 -33.69 -7.93 4.80
C GLY A 825 -34.44 -7.24 5.95
N LEU A 826 -35.42 -6.41 5.58
CA LEU A 826 -36.17 -5.58 6.52
C LEU A 826 -37.48 -6.26 6.95
N TRP A 827 -37.79 -6.21 8.24
CA TRP A 827 -38.93 -6.92 8.83
C TRP A 827 -39.75 -6.02 9.74
N LYS A 828 -41.06 -6.28 9.77
CA LYS A 828 -42.05 -5.64 10.64
C LYS A 828 -42.64 -6.70 11.58
N VAL A 829 -42.68 -6.43 12.88
CA VAL A 829 -43.27 -7.31 13.90
C VAL A 829 -44.41 -6.58 14.59
N MET A 830 -45.64 -7.08 14.42
CA MET A 830 -46.85 -6.48 14.99
C MET A 830 -46.96 -6.71 16.50
N LEU A 831 -47.43 -5.72 17.24
CA LEU A 831 -47.61 -5.78 18.70
C LEU A 831 -49.10 -5.77 19.10
N PRO A 832 -49.50 -6.50 20.15
CA PRO A 832 -48.66 -7.41 20.94
C PRO A 832 -48.43 -8.77 20.25
N SER A 833 -49.06 -9.04 19.10
CA SER A 833 -49.24 -10.39 18.53
C SER A 833 -47.96 -11.14 18.19
N GLY A 834 -46.84 -10.45 17.92
CA GLY A 834 -45.58 -11.04 17.49
C GLY A 834 -45.56 -11.46 16.02
N GLN A 835 -46.61 -11.15 15.25
CA GLN A 835 -46.70 -11.53 13.85
C GLN A 835 -45.64 -10.81 13.01
N LYS A 836 -44.72 -11.58 12.42
CA LYS A 836 -43.61 -11.12 11.58
C LYS A 836 -44.04 -11.03 10.11
N GLN A 837 -43.74 -9.90 9.46
CA GLN A 837 -43.98 -9.62 8.04
C GLN A 837 -42.69 -9.11 7.40
N LYS A 838 -42.31 -9.64 6.23
CA LYS A 838 -41.16 -9.12 5.47
C LYS A 838 -41.56 -7.85 4.72
N ILE A 839 -40.77 -6.79 4.85
CA ILE A 839 -40.89 -5.60 4.00
C ILE A 839 -40.10 -5.92 2.72
N ARG A 840 -40.74 -5.77 1.56
CA ARG A 840 -40.13 -6.14 0.26
C ARG A 840 -39.03 -5.17 -0.18
N ASN A 841 -39.12 -3.92 0.25
CA ASN A 841 -38.20 -2.85 -0.12
C ASN A 841 -36.89 -2.96 0.65
N THR A 842 -35.78 -2.79 -0.06
CA THR A 842 -34.41 -2.73 0.49
C THR A 842 -33.81 -1.35 0.24
N PHE A 843 -32.87 -0.95 1.09
CA PHE A 843 -32.29 0.39 1.07
C PHE A 843 -30.76 0.29 1.06
N ALA A 844 -30.12 0.93 0.08
CA ALA A 844 -28.67 0.87 -0.08
C ALA A 844 -27.96 1.44 1.17
N GLY A 845 -26.99 0.70 1.70
CA GLY A 845 -26.24 1.05 2.91
C GLY A 845 -26.95 0.79 4.25
N LEU A 846 -28.21 0.34 4.25
CA LEU A 846 -28.89 -0.11 5.46
C LEU A 846 -28.48 -1.55 5.79
N THR A 847 -27.92 -1.78 6.97
CA THR A 847 -27.39 -3.07 7.43
C THR A 847 -27.93 -3.44 8.82
N PRO A 848 -27.79 -4.69 9.28
CA PRO A 848 -28.17 -5.09 10.65
C PRO A 848 -27.50 -4.31 11.79
N GLN A 849 -26.40 -3.61 11.50
CA GLN A 849 -25.66 -2.75 12.45
C GLN A 849 -26.03 -1.26 12.32
N SER A 850 -26.84 -0.89 11.33
CA SER A 850 -27.23 0.51 11.10
C SER A 850 -28.28 0.93 12.13
N ASN A 851 -28.02 2.01 12.87
CA ASN A 851 -29.07 2.70 13.62
C ASN A 851 -29.99 3.45 12.64
N PHE A 852 -31.31 3.29 12.82
CA PHE A 852 -32.34 3.93 12.01
C PHE A 852 -33.56 4.31 12.85
N SER A 853 -34.38 5.22 12.34
CA SER A 853 -35.58 5.75 12.99
C SER A 853 -36.73 5.88 12.00
N LEU A 854 -37.93 5.53 12.44
CA LEU A 854 -39.16 5.54 11.63
C LEU A 854 -39.89 6.86 11.80
N ASN A 855 -40.17 7.53 10.69
CA ASN A 855 -41.17 8.58 10.64
C ASN A 855 -42.56 7.92 10.50
N GLU A 856 -43.29 7.78 11.61
CA GLU A 856 -44.63 7.15 11.58
C GLU A 856 -45.59 7.86 10.61
N ALA A 857 -45.49 9.19 10.50
CA ALA A 857 -46.41 10.01 9.71
C ALA A 857 -46.21 9.84 8.20
N THR A 858 -44.96 9.68 7.73
CA THR A 858 -44.64 9.50 6.29
C THR A 858 -44.40 8.04 5.90
N GLN A 859 -44.29 7.13 6.87
CA GLN A 859 -43.82 5.74 6.67
C GLN A 859 -42.43 5.68 5.98
N GLU A 860 -41.57 6.66 6.25
CA GLU A 860 -40.17 6.67 5.84
C GLU A 860 -39.26 6.19 6.99
N ILE A 861 -38.19 5.45 6.65
CA ILE A 861 -37.08 5.22 7.57
C ILE A 861 -35.95 6.23 7.33
N VAL A 862 -35.43 6.80 8.40
CA VAL A 862 -34.24 7.65 8.41
C VAL A 862 -33.07 6.83 8.92
N TYR A 863 -31.99 6.74 8.17
CA TYR A 863 -30.82 5.92 8.49
C TYR A 863 -29.53 6.61 8.06
N SER A 864 -28.40 6.23 8.66
CA SER A 864 -27.08 6.75 8.31
C SER A 864 -26.26 5.76 7.49
N VAL A 865 -25.66 6.23 6.40
CA VAL A 865 -24.68 5.48 5.59
C VAL A 865 -23.30 6.09 5.81
N ILE A 866 -22.41 5.34 6.44
CA ILE A 866 -21.02 5.76 6.67
C ILE A 866 -20.12 5.15 5.59
N ARG A 867 -19.22 5.96 5.04
CA ARG A 867 -18.19 5.56 4.07
C ARG A 867 -16.84 6.08 4.53
N SER A 868 -15.78 5.33 4.29
CA SER A 868 -14.42 5.84 4.39
C SER A 868 -13.92 6.24 3.00
N ARG A 869 -13.09 7.27 2.95
CA ARG A 869 -12.29 7.66 1.79
C ARG A 869 -10.89 7.98 2.26
N ALA A 870 -9.88 7.64 1.49
CA ALA A 870 -8.53 8.14 1.69
C ALA A 870 -8.07 8.93 0.46
N LYS A 871 -7.19 9.90 0.70
CA LYS A 871 -6.53 10.72 -0.33
C LYS A 871 -5.03 10.64 -0.11
N LEU A 872 -4.24 10.28 -1.12
CA LEU A 872 -2.79 10.47 -1.06
C LEU A 872 -2.44 11.89 -1.45
N VAL A 873 -1.57 12.52 -0.68
CA VAL A 873 -1.09 13.88 -0.91
C VAL A 873 0.44 13.84 -1.02
N MET A 874 0.94 14.40 -2.10
CA MET A 874 2.37 14.59 -2.35
C MET A 874 2.71 16.06 -2.18
N MET A 875 3.69 16.36 -1.32
CA MET A 875 4.38 17.66 -1.30
C MET A 875 5.69 17.53 -2.05
N GLU A 876 6.00 18.47 -2.94
CA GLU A 876 7.29 18.52 -3.65
C GLU A 876 8.12 19.72 -3.20
N ASN A 877 9.41 19.47 -3.00
CA ASN A 877 10.43 20.32 -2.40
C ASN A 877 10.00 20.94 -1.06
N PRO A 878 9.54 20.17 -0.06
CA PRO A 878 8.97 20.70 1.19
C PRO A 878 9.97 21.39 2.12
N PHE A 879 11.27 21.12 2.00
CA PHE A 879 12.33 21.65 2.88
C PHE A 879 13.24 22.64 2.14
N LYS A 880 13.87 23.55 2.90
CA LYS A 880 14.93 24.45 2.41
C LYS A 880 16.33 23.86 2.62
#